data_AF-A0A177AT95-F1
#
_entry.id   AF-A0A177AT95-F1
#
_cell.length_a   1.000
_cell.length_b   1.000
_cell.length_c   1.000
_cell.angle_alpha   90.00
_cell.angle_beta   90.00
_cell.angle_gamma   90.00
#
_symmetry.space_group_name_H-M   'P 1'
#
loop_
_entity.id
_entity.type
_entity.pdbx_description
1 polymer ?
#
loop_
_entity_poly.entity_id
_entity_poly.type
_entity_poly.pdbx_seq_one_letter_code
_entity_poly.pdbx_strand_id
1 'polypeptide(L)'
;MLFKYFSLSGIFGKKFNVFEKTHGKITSFPDSIFRNYRNIEEIYLNCNCIKTIPKDISYLTKLRILNLAENDIMYIPAEIAKLQHLSELDIKKNDILSLPLEFENLCNLTYLDLSSNKFNNFPLGLMKLTRLIYLNLNDTGINIIPSTIKNLIYLKSLEMRDNCIEIIPSELSTLAKLEIFDVSANLISVLPMNIGKLKQLDEFWVDCCELTSLPESIGEMIKITHFSCCENLLISLSQSFTDLYNIVDLNLSQNSLCSLPIDIGNLINLVIFKVDDNQISVLPDSICKCNQLTELILTHNTFKQLPQQFGKLKKLYNLNVDMNELTSLPDSMCDCENLSILSVRRNLIKCLPEKIGQLQNLIVLDVSSNCLNHLPISLTNCHPKAIWLNENQSKSLIKLETEFNETENAVVVTCCLLPQVRNEFDTTNALSRSSASDDSASSLSVISETEQNVNIEQKVNHSVVNFNELPKKTKQNSLSRQNTPHPKELREAQTRLIRESKMSEVKNKSTSTNVREKYEIELIHSPIVQTINAENPIDSGISSNQLKNSFDSTSSLNTNNASVEIVSVYTKKADLSFIMPENAGLGISISGGVGSMPYFDNDHSIFISDVEQNGYAEYFGLQKNDKILYVNNNSFNNISHNDAVDILSNLRSVVSMCVERKVVNNKPTKINNHTFKTATIKCNEYQQFGFKAISSADCHVYPFGPKNSGIYISKV
;
A
#
# COMPACT_ATOMS: atom_id res chain seq x y z
N MET A 1 18.59 -5.44 24.83
CA MET A 1 18.82 -5.18 26.28
C MET A 1 17.50 -4.67 26.87
N LEU A 2 16.60 -5.59 27.22
CA LEU A 2 15.24 -5.35 27.75
C LEU A 2 15.23 -4.39 28.94
N PHE A 3 14.55 -3.25 28.78
CA PHE A 3 14.07 -2.43 29.88
C PHE A 3 12.88 -3.14 30.54
N LYS A 4 13.12 -3.65 31.75
CA LYS A 4 12.06 -3.98 32.71
C LYS A 4 11.49 -2.65 33.23
N TYR A 5 10.27 -2.30 32.84
CA TYR A 5 9.43 -1.41 33.64
C TYR A 5 8.71 -2.26 34.70
N PHE A 6 9.43 -2.57 35.77
CA PHE A 6 8.78 -2.84 37.05
C PHE A 6 8.62 -1.50 37.76
N SER A 7 7.37 -1.08 37.93
CA SER A 7 6.98 0.00 38.81
C SER A 7 7.39 -0.34 40.25
N LEU A 8 8.49 0.25 40.71
CA LEU A 8 8.82 0.43 42.12
C LEU A 8 8.39 1.84 42.52
N SER A 9 7.09 2.14 42.44
CA SER A 9 6.50 3.40 42.95
C SER A 9 6.00 3.21 44.39
N GLY A 10 6.84 2.63 45.23
CA GLY A 10 6.65 2.59 46.67
C GLY A 10 7.87 3.20 47.33
N ILE A 11 7.69 4.39 47.92
CA ILE A 11 8.61 5.06 48.87
C ILE A 11 9.64 5.99 48.17
N PHE A 12 9.47 7.30 48.41
CA PHE A 12 10.27 8.47 47.97
C PHE A 12 9.86 9.21 46.67
N GLY A 13 8.96 10.19 46.83
CA GLY A 13 8.89 11.42 46.01
C GLY A 13 8.02 11.37 44.76
N LYS A 14 6.71 11.65 44.89
CA LYS A 14 5.88 12.02 43.72
C LYS A 14 6.50 13.27 43.08
N LYS A 15 7.00 13.16 41.84
CA LYS A 15 7.30 14.34 41.00
C LYS A 15 5.99 15.11 40.80
N PHE A 16 5.89 16.33 41.32
CA PHE A 16 4.70 17.18 41.20
C PHE A 16 4.36 17.58 39.74
N ASN A 17 5.17 17.15 38.76
CA ASN A 17 5.05 17.52 37.35
C ASN A 17 4.51 16.38 36.47
N VAL A 18 4.19 15.21 37.03
CA VAL A 18 3.65 14.05 36.30
C VAL A 18 2.30 13.64 36.89
N PHE A 19 1.30 13.49 36.05
CA PHE A 19 0.02 12.87 36.42
C PHE A 19 -0.20 11.62 35.59
N GLU A 20 -0.40 10.50 36.27
CA GLU A 20 -0.62 9.21 35.62
C GLU A 20 -1.86 8.54 36.22
N LYS A 21 -2.79 8.16 35.35
CA LYS A 21 -3.94 7.34 35.71
C LYS A 21 -4.39 6.51 34.52
N THR A 22 -3.59 5.49 34.19
CA THR A 22 -3.84 4.53 33.12
C THR A 22 -4.76 3.40 33.59
N HIS A 23 -5.56 2.82 32.70
CA HIS A 23 -6.47 1.71 33.04
C HIS A 23 -7.48 2.00 34.17
N GLY A 24 -7.81 3.27 34.37
CA GLY A 24 -8.61 3.75 35.51
C GLY A 24 -10.12 3.71 35.30
N LYS A 25 -10.60 3.26 34.12
CA LYS A 25 -12.01 3.36 33.66
C LYS A 25 -12.56 4.79 33.81
N ILE A 26 -11.70 5.79 33.63
CA ILE A 26 -12.07 7.19 33.76
C ILE A 26 -12.91 7.57 32.55
N THR A 27 -14.08 8.16 32.79
CA THR A 27 -15.03 8.56 31.72
C THR A 27 -14.87 10.01 31.28
N SER A 28 -14.18 10.84 32.05
CA SER A 28 -13.97 12.26 31.78
C SER A 28 -12.58 12.73 32.20
N PHE A 29 -12.04 13.71 31.50
CA PHE A 29 -10.77 14.30 31.87
C PHE A 29 -10.83 14.84 33.32
N PRO A 30 -9.89 14.50 34.22
CA PRO A 30 -10.02 14.87 35.63
C PRO A 30 -9.86 16.38 35.89
N ASP A 31 -10.95 17.07 36.26
CA ASP A 31 -10.96 18.51 36.57
C ASP A 31 -9.94 18.95 37.63
N SER A 32 -9.60 18.04 38.55
CA SER A 32 -8.60 18.27 39.60
C SER A 32 -7.22 18.63 39.03
N ILE A 33 -6.90 18.23 37.79
CA ILE A 33 -5.64 18.55 37.11
C ILE A 33 -5.51 20.07 36.94
N PHE A 34 -6.56 20.73 36.46
CA PHE A 34 -6.55 22.17 36.19
C PHE A 34 -6.46 23.02 37.47
N ARG A 35 -7.01 22.52 38.58
CA ARG A 35 -7.01 23.23 39.87
C ARG A 35 -5.69 23.08 40.62
N ASN A 36 -5.12 21.87 40.63
CA ASN A 36 -4.07 21.51 41.57
C ASN A 36 -2.68 21.37 40.92
N TYR A 37 -2.59 21.29 39.58
CA TYR A 37 -1.36 20.91 38.89
C TYR A 37 -0.97 21.86 37.75
N ARG A 38 -0.92 23.18 38.03
CA ARG A 38 -0.53 24.21 37.03
C ARG A 38 0.90 24.08 36.50
N ASN A 39 1.77 23.34 37.19
CA ASN A 39 3.16 23.10 36.78
C ASN A 39 3.38 21.73 36.14
N ILE A 40 2.30 21.05 35.75
CA ILE A 40 2.40 19.72 35.16
C ILE A 40 3.11 19.77 33.79
N GLU A 41 3.98 18.80 33.57
CA GLU A 41 4.76 18.62 32.35
C GLU A 41 4.34 17.34 31.61
N GLU A 42 3.82 16.34 32.31
CA GLU A 42 3.50 15.04 31.72
C GLU A 42 2.13 14.53 32.21
N ILE A 43 1.27 14.13 31.29
CA ILE A 43 -0.04 13.53 31.58
C ILE A 43 -0.17 12.20 30.84
N TYR A 44 -0.46 11.15 31.59
CA TYR A 44 -0.73 9.80 31.08
C TYR A 44 -2.14 9.36 31.50
N LEU A 45 -3.04 9.32 30.52
CA LEU A 45 -4.46 8.99 30.68
C LEU A 45 -4.89 7.90 29.70
N ASN A 46 -3.96 7.11 29.18
CA ASN A 46 -4.26 6.05 28.23
C ASN A 46 -5.07 4.89 28.81
N CYS A 47 -5.75 4.16 27.93
CA CYS A 47 -6.56 2.99 28.26
C CYS A 47 -7.70 3.34 29.24
N ASN A 48 -8.44 4.40 28.95
CA ASN A 48 -9.59 4.86 29.72
C ASN A 48 -10.82 4.96 28.80
N CYS A 49 -11.89 5.64 29.23
CA CYS A 49 -13.11 5.86 28.46
C CYS A 49 -13.40 7.36 28.33
N ILE A 50 -12.36 8.18 28.20
CA ILE A 50 -12.47 9.64 28.10
C ILE A 50 -13.04 9.97 26.73
N LYS A 51 -14.13 10.73 26.70
CA LYS A 51 -14.83 11.10 25.46
C LYS A 51 -14.43 12.47 24.91
N THR A 52 -14.01 13.36 25.80
CA THR A 52 -13.76 14.76 25.46
C THR A 52 -12.54 15.30 26.21
N ILE A 53 -11.78 16.15 25.53
CA ILE A 53 -10.72 16.95 26.14
C ILE A 53 -11.32 18.33 26.45
N PRO A 54 -11.30 18.80 27.72
CA PRO A 54 -11.87 20.08 28.09
C PRO A 54 -10.99 21.25 27.62
N LYS A 55 -11.60 22.40 27.34
CA LYS A 55 -10.92 23.64 26.90
C LYS A 55 -9.90 24.17 27.91
N ASP A 56 -10.11 23.83 29.19
CA ASP A 56 -9.22 24.15 30.30
C ASP A 56 -7.83 23.50 30.19
N ILE A 57 -7.64 22.55 29.27
CA ILE A 57 -6.32 22.01 28.92
C ILE A 57 -5.33 23.13 28.58
N SER A 58 -5.80 24.24 28.02
CA SER A 58 -4.97 25.41 27.70
C SER A 58 -4.30 26.08 28.91
N TYR A 59 -4.75 25.81 30.14
CA TYR A 59 -4.10 26.31 31.34
C TYR A 59 -2.80 25.58 31.69
N LEU A 60 -2.57 24.41 31.11
CA LEU A 60 -1.41 23.56 31.39
C LEU A 60 -0.22 23.94 30.49
N THR A 61 0.17 25.22 30.50
CA THR A 61 1.11 25.76 29.51
C THR A 61 2.50 25.12 29.54
N LYS A 62 2.89 24.47 30.64
CA LYS A 62 4.16 23.74 30.78
C LYS A 62 4.11 22.29 30.28
N LEU A 63 2.95 21.81 29.83
CA LEU A 63 2.78 20.43 29.39
C LEU A 63 3.67 20.13 28.18
N ARG A 64 4.41 19.03 28.27
CA ARG A 64 5.36 18.51 27.28
C ARG A 64 4.91 17.18 26.70
N ILE A 65 4.34 16.32 27.52
CA ILE A 65 3.85 15.00 27.12
C ILE A 65 2.38 14.87 27.47
N LEU A 66 1.58 14.51 26.48
CA LEU A 66 0.17 14.17 26.67
C LEU A 66 -0.13 12.83 26.01
N ASN A 67 -0.39 11.82 26.82
CA ASN A 67 -0.84 10.51 26.35
C ASN A 67 -2.31 10.28 26.70
N LEU A 68 -3.12 10.15 25.65
CA LEU A 68 -4.56 9.91 25.65
C LEU A 68 -4.92 8.71 24.76
N ALA A 69 -3.96 7.84 24.47
CA ALA A 69 -4.16 6.63 23.67
C ALA A 69 -5.27 5.73 24.23
N GLU A 70 -5.96 4.98 23.38
CA GLU A 70 -6.95 3.97 23.79
C GLU A 70 -8.03 4.58 24.70
N ASN A 71 -8.74 5.57 24.16
CA ASN A 71 -9.89 6.24 24.77
C ASN A 71 -11.02 6.35 23.73
N ASP A 72 -12.10 7.07 24.06
CA ASP A 72 -13.27 7.26 23.19
C ASP A 72 -13.35 8.72 22.68
N ILE A 73 -12.20 9.37 22.45
CA ILE A 73 -12.14 10.81 22.11
C ILE A 73 -12.60 11.01 20.67
N MET A 74 -13.60 11.86 20.47
CA MET A 74 -14.15 12.14 19.13
C MET A 74 -13.59 13.41 18.47
N TYR A 75 -13.15 14.38 19.27
CA TYR A 75 -12.63 15.66 18.78
C TYR A 75 -11.52 16.22 19.66
N ILE A 76 -10.59 16.91 19.03
CA ILE A 76 -9.53 17.66 19.69
C ILE A 76 -9.92 19.14 19.75
N PRO A 77 -9.97 19.78 20.94
CA PRO A 77 -10.32 21.19 21.07
C PRO A 77 -9.21 22.10 20.52
N ALA A 78 -9.59 23.22 19.89
CA ALA A 78 -8.64 24.22 19.35
C ALA A 78 -7.68 24.76 20.43
N GLU A 79 -8.12 24.77 21.69
CA GLU A 79 -7.35 25.19 22.85
C GLU A 79 -6.07 24.36 23.07
N ILE A 80 -5.96 23.15 22.51
CA ILE A 80 -4.73 22.34 22.58
C ILE A 80 -3.53 23.09 21.99
N ALA A 81 -3.76 23.95 21.00
CA ALA A 81 -2.74 24.75 20.33
C ALA A 81 -2.02 25.74 21.25
N LYS A 82 -2.57 26.04 22.44
CA LYS A 82 -1.93 26.90 23.45
C LYS A 82 -0.82 26.18 24.23
N LEU A 83 -0.69 24.87 24.08
CA LEU A 83 0.36 24.06 24.72
C LEU A 83 1.68 24.18 23.96
N GLN A 84 2.28 25.36 24.01
CA GLN A 84 3.47 25.70 23.21
C GLN A 84 4.71 24.87 23.58
N HIS A 85 4.73 24.18 24.72
CA HIS A 85 5.81 23.28 25.14
C HIS A 85 5.57 21.80 24.81
N LEU A 86 4.40 21.46 24.24
CA LEU A 86 4.05 20.09 23.91
C LEU A 86 5.02 19.54 22.85
N SER A 87 5.75 18.49 23.22
CA SER A 87 6.70 17.79 22.38
C SER A 87 6.22 16.41 21.96
N GLU A 88 5.39 15.77 22.78
CA GLU A 88 4.86 14.43 22.52
C GLU A 88 3.35 14.38 22.74
N LEU A 89 2.63 13.92 21.72
CA LEU A 89 1.20 13.71 21.78
C LEU A 89 0.86 12.33 21.23
N ASP A 90 0.28 11.49 22.08
CA ASP A 90 -0.23 10.16 21.71
C ASP A 90 -1.75 10.17 21.90
N ILE A 91 -2.49 10.08 20.79
CA ILE A 91 -3.96 10.01 20.75
C ILE A 91 -4.42 8.84 19.88
N LYS A 92 -3.58 7.80 19.75
CA LYS A 92 -3.91 6.61 18.97
C LYS A 92 -5.13 5.87 19.53
N LYS A 93 -5.80 5.08 18.69
CA LYS A 93 -6.98 4.26 19.06
C LYS A 93 -8.02 5.10 19.79
N ASN A 94 -8.54 6.11 19.09
CA ASN A 94 -9.67 6.94 19.48
C ASN A 94 -10.65 7.03 18.29
N ASP A 95 -11.69 7.85 18.40
CA ASP A 95 -12.69 8.06 17.34
C ASP A 95 -12.55 9.44 16.67
N ILE A 96 -11.32 9.96 16.56
CA ILE A 96 -11.07 11.31 16.04
C ILE A 96 -11.28 11.35 14.53
N LEU A 97 -12.11 12.29 14.07
CA LEU A 97 -12.43 12.49 12.66
C LEU A 97 -11.56 13.57 11.99
N SER A 98 -11.09 14.57 12.75
CA SER A 98 -10.29 15.67 12.23
C SER A 98 -9.50 16.37 13.33
N LEU A 99 -8.47 17.12 12.93
CA LEU A 99 -7.73 18.03 13.80
C LEU A 99 -8.20 19.48 13.58
N PRO A 100 -8.25 20.31 14.65
CA PRO A 100 -8.60 21.73 14.51
C PRO A 100 -7.53 22.48 13.70
N LEU A 101 -7.92 23.60 13.05
CA LEU A 101 -7.00 24.41 12.23
C LEU A 101 -5.81 24.89 13.05
N GLU A 102 -6.04 25.28 14.30
CA GLU A 102 -5.04 25.81 15.22
C GLU A 102 -3.97 24.78 15.60
N PHE A 103 -4.19 23.48 15.33
CA PHE A 103 -3.22 22.41 15.60
C PHE A 103 -1.87 22.68 14.91
N GLU A 104 -1.87 23.44 13.81
CA GLU A 104 -0.67 23.90 13.11
C GLU A 104 0.30 24.73 13.99
N ASN A 105 -0.16 25.26 15.12
CA ASN A 105 0.63 26.09 16.04
C ASN A 105 1.41 25.28 17.09
N LEU A 106 1.31 23.94 17.10
CA LEU A 106 2.09 23.07 18.00
C LEU A 106 3.55 22.90 17.51
N CYS A 107 4.23 24.02 17.30
CA CYS A 107 5.52 24.08 16.60
C CYS A 107 6.66 23.30 17.27
N ASN A 108 6.51 22.88 18.54
CA ASN A 108 7.49 22.10 19.29
C ASN A 108 7.26 20.60 19.28
N LEU A 109 6.20 20.13 18.62
CA LEU A 109 5.86 18.71 18.54
C LEU A 109 6.93 17.95 17.77
N THR A 110 7.48 16.91 18.39
CA THR A 110 8.50 16.02 17.83
C THR A 110 7.98 14.60 17.64
N TYR A 111 7.02 14.18 18.45
CA TYR A 111 6.37 12.88 18.38
C TYR A 111 4.86 13.05 18.32
N LEU A 112 4.23 12.41 17.34
CA LEU A 112 2.79 12.41 17.18
C LEU A 112 2.31 11.03 16.72
N ASP A 113 1.46 10.40 17.54
CA ASP A 113 0.75 9.17 17.18
C ASP A 113 -0.75 9.43 17.06
N LEU A 114 -1.25 9.28 15.84
CA LEU A 114 -2.63 9.45 15.41
C LEU A 114 -3.27 8.12 14.97
N SER A 115 -2.57 6.99 15.12
CA SER A 115 -2.96 5.71 14.55
C SER A 115 -4.32 5.22 15.04
N SER A 116 -5.04 4.39 14.28
CA SER A 116 -6.36 3.85 14.63
C SER A 116 -7.35 4.95 15.02
N ASN A 117 -7.48 5.95 14.16
CA ASN A 117 -8.51 7.00 14.19
C ASN A 117 -9.25 7.01 12.85
N LYS A 118 -10.22 7.91 12.64
CA LYS A 118 -11.10 7.88 11.46
C LYS A 118 -10.97 9.16 10.62
N PHE A 119 -9.74 9.50 10.23
CA PHE A 119 -9.47 10.76 9.54
C PHE A 119 -10.01 10.78 8.09
N ASN A 120 -9.93 9.66 7.36
CA ASN A 120 -10.25 9.51 5.92
C ASN A 120 -9.42 10.39 4.96
N ASN A 121 -8.97 11.57 5.40
CA ASN A 121 -8.14 12.51 4.67
C ASN A 121 -6.90 12.85 5.50
N PHE A 122 -5.79 13.13 4.83
CA PHE A 122 -4.58 13.56 5.50
C PHE A 122 -4.77 14.95 6.16
N PRO A 123 -4.51 15.12 7.47
CA PRO A 123 -4.64 16.41 8.14
C PRO A 123 -3.55 17.39 7.73
N LEU A 124 -3.87 18.31 6.81
CA LEU A 124 -2.92 19.24 6.19
C LEU A 124 -2.22 20.19 7.18
N GLY A 125 -2.83 20.48 8.34
CA GLY A 125 -2.22 21.29 9.40
C GLY A 125 -0.90 20.69 9.93
N LEU A 126 -0.73 19.37 9.84
CA LEU A 126 0.53 18.70 10.23
C LEU A 126 1.72 19.18 9.42
N MET A 127 1.52 19.68 8.20
CA MET A 127 2.58 20.13 7.29
C MET A 127 3.28 21.41 7.76
N LYS A 128 2.78 22.04 8.83
CA LYS A 128 3.40 23.17 9.51
C LYS A 128 4.28 22.75 10.70
N LEU A 129 4.15 21.51 11.16
CA LEU A 129 4.87 20.98 12.32
C LEU A 129 6.29 20.51 11.92
N THR A 130 7.11 21.46 11.49
CA THR A 130 8.42 21.18 10.87
C THR A 130 9.44 20.53 11.80
N ARG A 131 9.19 20.50 13.13
CA ARG A 131 10.03 19.82 14.12
C ARG A 131 9.66 18.36 14.35
N LEU A 132 8.62 17.84 13.69
CA LEU A 132 8.25 16.43 13.79
C LEU A 132 9.41 15.52 13.41
N ILE A 133 9.63 14.51 14.24
CA ILE A 133 10.65 13.47 14.10
C ILE A 133 9.96 12.12 13.88
N TYR A 134 8.86 11.87 14.60
CA TYR A 134 8.07 10.65 14.51
C TYR A 134 6.61 11.01 14.23
N LEU A 135 6.06 10.42 13.16
CA LEU A 135 4.65 10.58 12.79
C LEU A 135 4.05 9.21 12.47
N ASN A 136 3.09 8.79 13.29
CA ASN A 136 2.35 7.54 13.11
C ASN A 136 0.90 7.85 12.74
N LEU A 137 0.47 7.27 11.62
CA LEU A 137 -0.84 7.44 10.98
C LEU A 137 -1.40 6.08 10.52
N ASN A 138 -0.99 5.00 11.19
CA ASN A 138 -1.43 3.64 10.83
C ASN A 138 -2.95 3.51 11.02
N ASP A 139 -3.67 2.83 10.13
CA ASP A 139 -5.11 2.59 10.31
C ASP A 139 -5.92 3.88 10.53
N THR A 140 -5.80 4.85 9.62
CA THR A 140 -6.51 6.14 9.71
C THR A 140 -7.48 6.42 8.55
N GLY A 141 -7.54 5.51 7.58
CA GLY A 141 -8.34 5.63 6.37
C GLY A 141 -7.82 6.66 5.37
N ILE A 142 -6.59 7.15 5.53
CA ILE A 142 -6.01 8.17 4.64
C ILE A 142 -5.84 7.60 3.24
N ASN A 143 -6.27 8.34 2.22
CA ASN A 143 -6.14 7.93 0.82
C ASN A 143 -5.02 8.65 0.03
N ILE A 144 -4.58 9.81 0.49
CA ILE A 144 -3.62 10.65 -0.23
C ILE A 144 -2.57 11.20 0.73
N ILE A 145 -1.29 11.04 0.39
CA ILE A 145 -0.19 11.79 1.01
C ILE A 145 -0.01 13.10 0.25
N PRO A 146 -0.10 14.27 0.90
CA PRO A 146 0.05 15.55 0.21
C PRO A 146 1.51 15.81 -0.16
N SER A 147 1.76 16.47 -1.31
CA SER A 147 3.12 16.84 -1.76
C SER A 147 3.83 17.82 -0.81
N THR A 148 3.10 18.48 0.09
CA THR A 148 3.62 19.32 1.17
C THR A 148 4.31 18.52 2.29
N ILE A 149 4.26 17.18 2.28
CA ILE A 149 4.98 16.31 3.21
C ILE A 149 6.49 16.62 3.26
N LYS A 150 7.06 17.13 2.15
CA LYS A 150 8.45 17.62 2.06
C LYS A 150 8.83 18.66 3.11
N ASN A 151 7.86 19.33 3.74
CA ASN A 151 8.12 20.33 4.77
C ASN A 151 8.59 19.71 6.09
N LEU A 152 8.34 18.41 6.32
CA LEU A 152 8.74 17.71 7.55
C LEU A 152 10.22 17.29 7.49
N ILE A 153 11.12 18.25 7.27
CA ILE A 153 12.55 18.01 6.99
C ILE A 153 13.35 17.35 8.13
N TYR A 154 12.76 17.23 9.32
CA TYR A 154 13.35 16.54 10.49
C TYR A 154 12.80 15.14 10.71
N LEU A 155 11.83 14.70 9.90
CA LEU A 155 11.16 13.42 10.05
C LEU A 155 12.16 12.27 9.87
N LYS A 156 12.15 11.37 10.85
CA LYS A 156 12.95 10.14 10.91
C LYS A 156 12.08 8.90 10.78
N SER A 157 10.88 8.90 11.33
CA SER A 157 9.92 7.81 11.16
C SER A 157 8.61 8.34 10.60
N LEU A 158 8.13 7.69 9.54
CA LEU A 158 6.80 7.87 8.98
C LEU A 158 6.14 6.50 8.85
N GLU A 159 5.11 6.26 9.65
CA GLU A 159 4.34 5.02 9.61
C GLU A 159 2.90 5.31 9.17
N MET A 160 2.48 4.71 8.07
CA MET A 160 1.18 4.92 7.43
C MET A 160 0.55 3.60 6.95
N ARG A 161 0.82 2.50 7.67
CA ARG A 161 0.31 1.17 7.37
C ARG A 161 -1.22 1.11 7.46
N ASP A 162 -1.85 0.17 6.74
CA ASP A 162 -3.29 -0.13 6.85
C ASP A 162 -4.15 1.12 6.52
N ASN A 163 -3.84 1.78 5.41
CA ASN A 163 -4.57 2.94 4.91
C ASN A 163 -5.09 2.67 3.48
N CYS A 164 -5.64 3.70 2.83
CA CYS A 164 -6.16 3.62 1.47
C CYS A 164 -5.25 4.36 0.46
N ILE A 165 -3.94 4.44 0.73
CA ILE A 165 -3.02 5.27 -0.06
C ILE A 165 -2.77 4.63 -1.41
N GLU A 166 -3.01 5.37 -2.48
CA GLU A 166 -2.78 4.90 -3.85
C GLU A 166 -1.42 5.35 -4.42
N ILE A 167 -0.97 6.55 -4.03
CA ILE A 167 0.22 7.19 -4.60
C ILE A 167 1.09 7.77 -3.51
N ILE A 168 2.39 7.46 -3.56
CA ILE A 168 3.43 8.17 -2.80
C ILE A 168 3.94 9.36 -3.64
N PRO A 169 3.82 10.61 -3.17
CA PRO A 169 4.28 11.78 -3.93
C PRO A 169 5.81 11.79 -4.06
N SER A 170 6.31 12.22 -5.21
CA SER A 170 7.76 12.32 -5.50
C SER A 170 8.53 13.23 -4.52
N GLU A 171 7.82 14.16 -3.89
CA GLU A 171 8.31 15.08 -2.88
C GLU A 171 8.69 14.39 -1.57
N LEU A 172 8.13 13.22 -1.26
CA LEU A 172 8.50 12.45 -0.07
C LEU A 172 9.99 12.08 -0.10
N SER A 173 10.53 11.82 -1.28
CA SER A 173 11.95 11.52 -1.51
C SER A 173 12.92 12.66 -1.15
N THR A 174 12.40 13.84 -0.76
CA THR A 174 13.20 14.97 -0.23
C THR A 174 13.47 14.88 1.27
N LEU A 175 12.81 13.96 1.99
CA LEU A 175 12.97 13.75 3.43
C LEU A 175 14.30 13.02 3.73
N ALA A 176 15.40 13.74 3.58
CA ALA A 176 16.76 13.20 3.65
C ALA A 176 17.18 12.66 5.03
N LYS A 177 16.34 12.76 6.06
CA LYS A 177 16.56 12.23 7.42
C LYS A 177 15.69 11.02 7.75
N LEU A 178 14.83 10.59 6.82
CA LEU A 178 13.94 9.46 7.04
C LEU A 178 14.77 8.19 7.20
N GLU A 179 14.58 7.52 8.33
CA GLU A 179 15.25 6.29 8.77
C GLU A 179 14.27 5.10 8.70
N ILE A 180 12.99 5.33 9.00
CA ILE A 180 11.94 4.31 8.98
C ILE A 180 10.77 4.80 8.12
N PHE A 181 10.32 3.95 7.19
CA PHE A 181 9.14 4.21 6.38
C PHE A 181 8.28 2.95 6.27
N ASP A 182 7.09 2.96 6.89
CA ASP A 182 6.08 1.91 6.73
C ASP A 182 4.89 2.44 5.93
N VAL A 183 4.61 1.83 4.78
CA VAL A 183 3.41 2.08 3.96
C VAL A 183 2.71 0.78 3.59
N SER A 184 2.94 -0.28 4.36
CA SER A 184 2.36 -1.60 4.11
C SER A 184 0.83 -1.57 4.16
N ALA A 185 0.16 -2.53 3.53
CA ALA A 185 -1.30 -2.65 3.49
C ALA A 185 -1.96 -1.35 3.01
N ASN A 186 -1.57 -0.91 1.81
CA ASN A 186 -2.16 0.22 1.08
C ASN A 186 -2.46 -0.20 -0.36
N LEU A 187 -3.00 0.71 -1.17
CA LEU A 187 -3.37 0.46 -2.57
C LEU A 187 -2.30 0.97 -3.54
N ILE A 188 -1.03 0.90 -3.13
CA ILE A 188 0.09 1.49 -3.88
C ILE A 188 0.48 0.56 -5.02
N SER A 189 0.33 1.02 -6.26
CA SER A 189 0.70 0.26 -7.46
C SER A 189 2.11 0.56 -7.98
N VAL A 190 2.64 1.75 -7.69
CA VAL A 190 3.95 2.22 -8.17
C VAL A 190 4.64 3.08 -7.10
N LEU A 191 5.94 2.86 -6.89
CA LEU A 191 6.81 3.73 -6.09
C LEU A 191 7.39 4.86 -6.96
N PRO A 192 7.60 6.07 -6.41
CA PRO A 192 8.14 7.18 -7.18
C PRO A 192 9.58 6.88 -7.63
N MET A 193 9.91 7.26 -8.88
CA MET A 193 11.22 6.96 -9.50
C MET A 193 12.42 7.49 -8.71
N ASN A 194 12.22 8.48 -7.84
CA ASN A 194 13.27 9.09 -7.02
C ASN A 194 13.30 8.58 -5.57
N ILE A 195 12.55 7.52 -5.22
CA ILE A 195 12.48 6.98 -3.84
C ILE A 195 13.87 6.63 -3.29
N GLY A 196 14.80 6.21 -4.15
CA GLY A 196 16.21 5.97 -3.83
C GLY A 196 16.99 7.13 -3.22
N LYS A 197 16.47 8.36 -3.28
CA LYS A 197 17.09 9.54 -2.66
C LYS A 197 17.01 9.52 -1.13
N LEU A 198 16.21 8.64 -0.54
CA LEU A 198 16.14 8.41 0.91
C LEU A 198 17.38 7.65 1.41
N LYS A 199 18.57 8.27 1.32
CA LYS A 199 19.86 7.63 1.63
C LYS A 199 20.06 7.30 3.12
N GLN A 200 19.20 7.81 4.00
CA GLN A 200 19.22 7.50 5.44
C GLN A 200 18.27 6.37 5.83
N LEU A 201 17.47 5.88 4.89
CA LEU A 201 16.47 4.86 5.16
C LEU A 201 17.17 3.56 5.56
N ASP A 202 16.78 3.06 6.73
CA ASP A 202 17.31 1.86 7.38
C ASP A 202 16.27 0.73 7.31
N GLU A 203 15.00 1.08 7.54
CA GLU A 203 13.85 0.17 7.53
C GLU A 203 12.80 0.68 6.54
N PHE A 204 12.49 -0.13 5.52
CA PHE A 204 11.45 0.18 4.54
C PHE A 204 10.50 -1.01 4.37
N TRP A 205 9.23 -0.78 4.69
CA TRP A 205 8.18 -1.78 4.58
C TRP A 205 7.09 -1.29 3.64
N VAL A 206 6.84 -2.11 2.61
CA VAL A 206 5.82 -1.89 1.59
C VAL A 206 5.12 -3.21 1.28
N ASP A 207 4.77 -3.94 2.33
CA ASP A 207 4.10 -5.23 2.23
C ASP A 207 2.63 -5.07 1.84
N CYS A 208 2.03 -6.07 1.21
CA CYS A 208 0.60 -6.12 0.92
C CYS A 208 0.11 -4.84 0.18
N CYS A 209 0.86 -4.43 -0.83
CA CYS A 209 0.48 -3.38 -1.76
C CYS A 209 0.14 -4.01 -3.13
N GLU A 210 0.02 -3.18 -4.17
CA GLU A 210 -0.25 -3.62 -5.54
C GLU A 210 0.98 -3.41 -6.45
N LEU A 211 2.19 -3.42 -5.87
CA LEU A 211 3.41 -3.11 -6.61
C LEU A 211 3.70 -4.16 -7.69
N THR A 212 3.79 -3.71 -8.94
CA THR A 212 4.15 -4.56 -10.09
C THR A 212 5.65 -4.57 -10.39
N SER A 213 6.36 -3.51 -9.97
CA SER A 213 7.79 -3.34 -10.15
C SER A 213 8.38 -2.43 -9.07
N LEU A 214 9.70 -2.53 -8.90
CA LEU A 214 10.50 -1.62 -8.08
C LEU A 214 11.29 -0.69 -9.00
N PRO A 215 11.34 0.64 -8.75
CA PRO A 215 12.16 1.54 -9.53
C PRO A 215 13.65 1.22 -9.37
N GLU A 216 14.45 1.43 -10.42
CA GLU A 216 15.91 1.17 -10.37
C GLU A 216 16.62 1.92 -9.24
N SER A 217 16.09 3.09 -8.87
CA SER A 217 16.61 3.90 -7.76
C SER A 217 16.48 3.20 -6.41
N ILE A 218 15.75 2.09 -6.24
CA ILE A 218 15.81 1.37 -4.97
C ILE A 218 17.24 0.94 -4.62
N GLY A 219 18.05 0.53 -5.60
CA GLY A 219 19.47 0.20 -5.41
C GLY A 219 20.34 1.33 -4.85
N GLU A 220 19.83 2.57 -4.87
CA GLU A 220 20.52 3.73 -4.34
C GLU A 220 20.43 3.89 -2.82
N MET A 221 19.58 3.11 -2.13
CA MET A 221 19.34 3.19 -0.67
C MET A 221 20.44 2.49 0.13
N ILE A 222 21.64 3.06 0.12
CA ILE A 222 22.86 2.41 0.66
C ILE A 222 22.82 2.08 2.17
N LYS A 223 21.90 2.63 2.96
CA LYS A 223 21.81 2.36 4.40
C LYS A 223 20.78 1.32 4.79
N ILE A 224 19.96 0.87 3.85
CA ILE A 224 18.86 -0.03 4.16
C ILE A 224 19.38 -1.35 4.72
N THR A 225 18.87 -1.74 5.89
CA THR A 225 19.19 -3.01 6.54
C THR A 225 17.98 -3.94 6.55
N HIS A 226 16.77 -3.40 6.60
CA HIS A 226 15.53 -4.16 6.58
C HIS A 226 14.66 -3.70 5.41
N PHE A 227 14.37 -4.62 4.49
CA PHE A 227 13.48 -4.36 3.37
C PHE A 227 12.45 -5.47 3.23
N SER A 228 11.17 -5.10 3.34
CA SER A 228 10.06 -6.02 3.12
C SER A 228 9.13 -5.47 2.05
N CYS A 229 8.87 -6.30 1.05
CA CYS A 229 7.97 -6.05 -0.06
C CYS A 229 7.15 -7.32 -0.35
N CYS A 230 6.71 -8.02 0.70
CA CYS A 230 5.96 -9.27 0.55
C CYS A 230 4.50 -9.00 0.17
N GLU A 231 3.81 -10.00 -0.37
CA GLU A 231 2.39 -9.90 -0.77
C GLU A 231 2.13 -8.79 -1.81
N ASN A 232 3.00 -8.68 -2.80
CA ASN A 232 2.88 -7.73 -3.92
C ASN A 232 2.74 -8.49 -5.26
N LEU A 233 2.84 -7.78 -6.39
CA LEU A 233 2.71 -8.32 -7.74
C LEU A 233 4.03 -8.21 -8.52
N LEU A 234 5.18 -8.23 -7.84
CA LEU A 234 6.48 -8.06 -8.48
C LEU A 234 6.78 -9.22 -9.41
N ILE A 235 7.17 -8.93 -10.66
CA ILE A 235 7.51 -9.94 -11.68
C ILE A 235 9.03 -10.14 -11.79
N SER A 236 9.80 -9.08 -11.52
CA SER A 236 11.27 -9.11 -11.57
C SER A 236 11.87 -8.07 -10.63
N LEU A 237 13.18 -8.20 -10.40
CA LEU A 237 14.01 -7.21 -9.72
C LEU A 237 15.05 -6.67 -10.71
N SER A 238 15.36 -5.38 -10.63
CA SER A 238 16.45 -4.77 -11.38
C SER A 238 17.81 -5.26 -10.87
N GLN A 239 18.84 -5.18 -11.72
CA GLN A 239 20.20 -5.52 -11.30
C GLN A 239 20.73 -4.57 -10.23
N SER A 240 20.31 -3.30 -10.24
CA SER A 240 20.66 -2.31 -9.21
C SER A 240 20.19 -2.71 -7.81
N PHE A 241 19.21 -3.61 -7.68
CA PHE A 241 18.80 -4.14 -6.38
C PHE A 241 19.95 -4.84 -5.63
N THR A 242 20.93 -5.35 -6.37
CA THR A 242 22.13 -5.99 -5.80
C THR A 242 23.12 -4.99 -5.18
N ASP A 243 22.90 -3.68 -5.34
CA ASP A 243 23.68 -2.60 -4.72
C ASP A 243 23.28 -2.32 -3.26
N LEU A 244 22.31 -3.05 -2.73
CA LEU A 244 21.86 -2.91 -1.34
C LEU A 244 22.74 -3.69 -0.36
N TYR A 245 24.05 -3.43 -0.40
CA TYR A 245 25.10 -4.19 0.30
C TYR A 245 24.91 -4.34 1.82
N ASN A 246 24.13 -3.45 2.45
CA ASN A 246 23.89 -3.42 3.89
C ASN A 246 22.62 -4.17 4.33
N ILE A 247 21.83 -4.74 3.40
CA ILE A 247 20.64 -5.51 3.76
C ILE A 247 21.03 -6.69 4.64
N VAL A 248 20.28 -6.84 5.73
CA VAL A 248 20.36 -7.90 6.73
C VAL A 248 19.12 -8.78 6.65
N ASP A 249 17.93 -8.18 6.53
CA ASP A 249 16.64 -8.89 6.42
C ASP A 249 15.93 -8.47 5.13
N LEU A 250 15.72 -9.45 4.25
CA LEU A 250 15.05 -9.29 2.98
C LEU A 250 13.85 -10.23 2.88
N ASN A 251 12.67 -9.65 2.72
CA ASN A 251 11.43 -10.40 2.51
C ASN A 251 10.75 -9.97 1.20
N LEU A 252 10.71 -10.90 0.25
CA LEU A 252 10.10 -10.77 -1.08
C LEU A 252 9.02 -11.82 -1.33
N SER A 253 8.52 -12.42 -0.25
CA SER A 253 7.60 -13.56 -0.31
C SER A 253 6.24 -13.18 -0.89
N GLN A 254 5.49 -14.14 -1.43
CA GLN A 254 4.17 -13.92 -2.03
C GLN A 254 4.20 -12.83 -3.12
N ASN A 255 5.04 -13.04 -4.14
CA ASN A 255 5.13 -12.19 -5.32
C ASN A 255 4.98 -13.06 -6.58
N SER A 256 5.27 -12.51 -7.76
CA SER A 256 5.27 -13.24 -9.04
C SER A 256 6.67 -13.28 -9.66
N LEU A 257 7.73 -13.29 -8.85
CA LEU A 257 9.11 -13.26 -9.34
C LEU A 257 9.42 -14.53 -10.12
N CYS A 258 9.86 -14.37 -11.37
CA CYS A 258 10.29 -15.49 -12.22
C CYS A 258 11.78 -15.84 -12.04
N SER A 259 12.58 -14.88 -11.57
CA SER A 259 14.02 -15.03 -11.36
C SER A 259 14.53 -14.02 -10.33
N LEU A 260 15.71 -14.31 -9.77
CA LEU A 260 16.49 -13.38 -8.98
C LEU A 260 17.64 -12.80 -9.83
N PRO A 261 18.13 -11.59 -9.53
CA PRO A 261 19.33 -11.04 -10.17
C PRO A 261 20.54 -12.00 -10.02
N ILE A 262 21.34 -12.12 -11.08
CA ILE A 262 22.47 -13.07 -11.12
C ILE A 262 23.49 -12.81 -10.01
N ASP A 263 23.62 -11.55 -9.56
CA ASP A 263 24.53 -11.12 -8.48
C ASP A 263 23.81 -10.88 -7.14
N ILE A 264 22.70 -11.58 -6.85
CA ILE A 264 22.04 -11.49 -5.53
C ILE A 264 23.00 -11.76 -4.36
N GLY A 265 24.08 -12.52 -4.62
CA GLY A 265 25.21 -12.72 -3.70
C GLY A 265 25.98 -11.47 -3.26
N ASN A 266 25.77 -10.31 -3.90
CA ASN A 266 26.39 -9.05 -3.48
C ASN A 266 25.79 -8.51 -2.17
N LEU A 267 24.64 -9.03 -1.74
CA LEU A 267 24.03 -8.78 -0.43
C LEU A 267 24.82 -9.49 0.68
N ILE A 268 26.10 -9.14 0.84
CA ILE A 268 27.06 -9.87 1.68
C ILE A 268 26.73 -9.88 3.17
N ASN A 269 25.89 -8.94 3.63
CA ASN A 269 25.42 -8.83 5.00
C ASN A 269 24.07 -9.53 5.25
N LEU A 270 23.49 -10.17 4.22
CA LEU A 270 22.19 -10.80 4.30
C LEU A 270 22.19 -11.96 5.30
N VAL A 271 21.30 -11.89 6.30
CA VAL A 271 21.14 -12.85 7.40
C VAL A 271 19.85 -13.64 7.24
N ILE A 272 18.78 -12.98 6.83
CA ILE A 272 17.46 -13.58 6.61
C ILE A 272 17.05 -13.27 5.18
N PHE A 273 16.73 -14.31 4.41
CA PHE A 273 16.18 -14.15 3.07
C PHE A 273 14.94 -15.00 2.88
N LYS A 274 13.81 -14.33 2.64
CA LYS A 274 12.51 -14.96 2.40
C LYS A 274 12.02 -14.60 1.01
N VAL A 275 11.76 -15.62 0.21
CA VAL A 275 11.24 -15.49 -1.15
C VAL A 275 10.28 -16.64 -1.46
N ASP A 276 9.55 -17.09 -0.45
CA ASP A 276 8.49 -18.09 -0.60
C ASP A 276 7.32 -17.57 -1.47
N ASP A 277 6.50 -18.49 -1.99
CA ASP A 277 5.33 -18.21 -2.81
C ASP A 277 5.67 -17.28 -4.00
N ASN A 278 6.57 -17.75 -4.87
CA ASN A 278 6.99 -17.06 -6.09
C ASN A 278 7.07 -18.07 -7.26
N GLN A 279 7.57 -17.65 -8.42
CA GLN A 279 7.70 -18.49 -9.62
C GLN A 279 9.16 -18.68 -10.03
N ILE A 280 10.08 -18.68 -9.06
CA ILE A 280 11.52 -18.74 -9.33
C ILE A 280 11.90 -20.18 -9.65
N SER A 281 12.64 -20.37 -10.75
CA SER A 281 13.07 -21.69 -11.22
C SER A 281 14.53 -22.01 -10.91
N VAL A 282 15.37 -20.99 -10.73
CA VAL A 282 16.80 -21.12 -10.49
C VAL A 282 17.22 -20.18 -9.36
N LEU A 283 17.89 -20.73 -8.35
CA LEU A 283 18.57 -19.95 -7.34
C LEU A 283 19.99 -19.64 -7.85
N PRO A 284 20.37 -18.35 -8.05
CA PRO A 284 21.67 -18.01 -8.61
C PRO A 284 22.83 -18.53 -7.75
N ASP A 285 23.89 -19.06 -8.37
CA ASP A 285 25.10 -19.54 -7.66
C ASP A 285 25.75 -18.46 -6.79
N SER A 286 25.54 -17.17 -7.11
CA SER A 286 26.05 -16.06 -6.33
C SER A 286 25.50 -16.04 -4.90
N ILE A 287 24.32 -16.61 -4.61
CA ILE A 287 23.76 -16.67 -3.24
C ILE A 287 24.75 -17.28 -2.24
N CYS A 288 25.62 -18.20 -2.71
CA CYS A 288 26.66 -18.83 -1.91
C CYS A 288 27.77 -17.86 -1.44
N LYS A 289 27.73 -16.58 -1.84
CA LYS A 289 28.57 -15.50 -1.33
C LYS A 289 28.00 -14.84 -0.06
N CYS A 290 26.71 -15.02 0.23
CA CYS A 290 26.05 -14.47 1.42
C CYS A 290 26.45 -15.25 2.68
N ASN A 291 27.71 -15.13 3.11
CA ASN A 291 28.29 -15.92 4.20
C ASN A 291 27.68 -15.61 5.57
N GLN A 292 26.86 -14.55 5.69
CA GLN A 292 26.12 -14.20 6.90
C GLN A 292 24.74 -14.88 6.98
N LEU A 293 24.30 -15.56 5.91
CA LEU A 293 22.94 -16.09 5.81
C LEU A 293 22.71 -17.18 6.86
N THR A 294 21.63 -17.02 7.63
CA THR A 294 21.21 -17.92 8.72
C THR A 294 19.86 -18.56 8.44
N GLU A 295 18.96 -17.85 7.76
CA GLU A 295 17.63 -18.32 7.42
C GLU A 295 17.38 -18.07 5.93
N LEU A 296 17.04 -19.14 5.21
CA LEU A 296 16.69 -19.10 3.79
C LEU A 296 15.39 -19.85 3.57
N ILE A 297 14.34 -19.11 3.20
CA ILE A 297 12.99 -19.64 2.97
C ILE A 297 12.65 -19.51 1.48
N LEU A 298 12.46 -20.64 0.84
CA LEU A 298 12.26 -20.83 -0.61
C LEU A 298 10.98 -21.60 -0.93
N THR A 299 10.10 -21.77 0.06
CA THR A 299 8.88 -22.57 -0.03
C THR A 299 8.03 -22.16 -1.23
N HIS A 300 7.39 -23.12 -1.90
CA HIS A 300 6.44 -22.85 -2.97
C HIS A 300 7.03 -21.99 -4.10
N ASN A 301 8.04 -22.55 -4.77
CA ASN A 301 8.66 -22.03 -5.99
C ASN A 301 8.75 -23.17 -7.02
N THR A 302 9.57 -23.00 -8.06
CA THR A 302 9.79 -24.02 -9.11
C THR A 302 11.26 -24.45 -9.19
N PHE A 303 11.99 -24.41 -8.06
CA PHE A 303 13.41 -24.77 -8.02
C PHE A 303 13.62 -26.25 -8.36
N LYS A 304 14.48 -26.51 -9.35
CA LYS A 304 14.84 -27.89 -9.78
C LYS A 304 16.10 -28.43 -9.12
N GLN A 305 16.98 -27.52 -8.70
CA GLN A 305 18.26 -27.82 -8.06
C GLN A 305 18.70 -26.65 -7.17
N LEU A 306 19.54 -26.94 -6.19
CA LEU A 306 20.29 -25.93 -5.43
C LEU A 306 21.71 -25.77 -6.00
N PRO A 307 22.35 -24.59 -5.84
CA PRO A 307 23.73 -24.34 -6.27
C PRO A 307 24.75 -25.38 -5.81
N GLN A 308 25.73 -25.71 -6.67
CA GLN A 308 26.74 -26.73 -6.33
C GLN A 308 27.65 -26.30 -5.17
N GLN A 309 27.78 -25.00 -4.88
CA GLN A 309 28.63 -24.46 -3.80
C GLN A 309 27.84 -24.09 -2.54
N PHE A 310 26.66 -24.70 -2.33
CA PHE A 310 25.77 -24.40 -1.22
C PHE A 310 26.44 -24.48 0.16
N GLY A 311 27.39 -25.40 0.32
CA GLY A 311 28.22 -25.58 1.51
C GLY A 311 29.02 -24.37 1.99
N LYS A 312 29.13 -23.31 1.18
CA LYS A 312 29.77 -22.04 1.60
C LYS A 312 28.95 -21.28 2.64
N LEU A 313 27.64 -21.56 2.75
CA LEU A 313 26.73 -20.91 3.70
C LEU A 313 26.91 -21.48 5.11
N LYS A 314 28.11 -21.32 5.69
CA LYS A 314 28.53 -21.93 6.96
C LYS A 314 27.69 -21.49 8.17
N LYS A 315 26.98 -20.36 8.09
CA LYS A 315 26.10 -19.85 9.14
C LYS A 315 24.64 -20.25 8.97
N LEU A 316 24.30 -20.94 7.88
CA LEU A 316 22.92 -21.33 7.60
C LEU A 316 22.43 -22.28 8.68
N TYR A 317 21.36 -21.87 9.36
CA TYR A 317 20.74 -22.58 10.47
C TYR A 317 19.42 -23.21 10.05
N ASN A 318 18.62 -22.48 9.26
CA ASN A 318 17.31 -22.89 8.78
C ASN A 318 17.24 -22.79 7.26
N LEU A 319 17.00 -23.93 6.61
CA LEU A 319 16.73 -24.02 5.17
C LEU A 319 15.36 -24.65 4.95
N ASN A 320 14.44 -23.89 4.36
CA ASN A 320 13.16 -24.42 3.89
C ASN A 320 13.07 -24.29 2.37
N VAL A 321 12.94 -25.43 1.68
CA VAL A 321 12.73 -25.52 0.22
C VAL A 321 11.52 -26.39 -0.10
N ASP A 322 10.51 -26.35 0.76
CA ASP A 322 9.28 -27.12 0.61
C ASP A 322 8.52 -26.76 -0.67
N MET A 323 7.72 -27.68 -1.20
CA MET A 323 6.84 -27.45 -2.35
C MET A 323 7.59 -26.87 -3.56
N ASN A 324 8.61 -27.58 -4.01
CA ASN A 324 9.42 -27.25 -5.17
C ASN A 324 9.56 -28.48 -6.09
N GLU A 325 10.42 -28.38 -7.12
CA GLU A 325 10.67 -29.45 -8.09
C GLU A 325 12.06 -30.07 -7.92
N LEU A 326 12.65 -30.03 -6.71
CA LEU A 326 14.00 -30.54 -6.48
C LEU A 326 14.07 -32.03 -6.75
N THR A 327 15.00 -32.45 -7.61
CA THR A 327 15.25 -33.86 -7.92
C THR A 327 16.35 -34.49 -7.07
N SER A 328 17.23 -33.66 -6.51
CA SER A 328 18.34 -34.05 -5.64
C SER A 328 18.79 -32.85 -4.81
N LEU A 329 19.59 -33.12 -3.77
CA LEU A 329 20.28 -32.11 -2.98
C LEU A 329 21.79 -32.20 -3.28
N PRO A 330 22.52 -31.08 -3.36
CA PRO A 330 23.95 -31.11 -3.64
C PRO A 330 24.73 -31.64 -2.43
N ASP A 331 25.75 -32.48 -2.68
CA ASP A 331 26.63 -33.01 -1.62
C ASP A 331 27.25 -31.91 -0.76
N SER A 332 27.59 -30.77 -1.36
CA SER A 332 28.20 -29.64 -0.65
C SER A 332 27.28 -29.03 0.41
N MET A 333 25.96 -29.19 0.32
CA MET A 333 25.04 -28.75 1.36
C MET A 333 25.37 -29.40 2.73
N CYS A 334 25.97 -30.59 2.72
CA CYS A 334 26.42 -31.28 3.92
C CYS A 334 27.59 -30.58 4.62
N ASP A 335 28.26 -29.61 3.96
CA ASP A 335 29.28 -28.75 4.55
C ASP A 335 28.67 -27.55 5.32
N CYS A 336 27.34 -27.37 5.33
CA CYS A 336 26.67 -26.34 6.14
C CYS A 336 26.66 -26.75 7.63
N GLU A 337 27.80 -26.61 8.31
CA GLU A 337 28.06 -27.12 9.66
C GLU A 337 27.02 -26.68 10.72
N ASN A 338 26.39 -25.51 10.58
CA ASN A 338 25.39 -24.99 11.53
C ASN A 338 23.94 -25.34 11.17
N LEU A 339 23.71 -26.09 10.08
CA LEU A 339 22.35 -26.38 9.62
C LEU A 339 21.65 -27.27 10.64
N SER A 340 20.57 -26.73 11.20
CA SER A 340 19.80 -27.37 12.28
C SER A 340 18.41 -27.76 11.84
N ILE A 341 17.83 -27.04 10.87
CA ILE A 341 16.50 -27.29 10.34
C ILE A 341 16.63 -27.37 8.82
N LEU A 342 16.32 -28.54 8.28
CA LEU A 342 16.24 -28.78 6.85
C LEU A 342 14.85 -29.30 6.51
N SER A 343 14.10 -28.54 5.72
CA SER A 343 12.80 -28.93 5.19
C SER A 343 12.82 -28.89 3.67
N VAL A 344 12.51 -30.03 3.05
CA VAL A 344 12.40 -30.22 1.59
C VAL A 344 11.14 -31.01 1.25
N ARG A 345 10.08 -30.82 2.03
CA ARG A 345 8.79 -31.50 1.87
C ARG A 345 8.19 -31.24 0.50
N ARG A 346 7.45 -32.21 -0.06
CA ARG A 346 6.74 -32.07 -1.35
C ARG A 346 7.68 -31.64 -2.50
N ASN A 347 8.76 -32.38 -2.69
CA ASN A 347 9.70 -32.25 -3.82
C ASN A 347 9.71 -33.55 -4.66
N LEU A 348 10.74 -33.76 -5.48
CA LEU A 348 10.94 -34.91 -6.35
C LEU A 348 12.24 -35.68 -6.01
N ILE A 349 12.70 -35.57 -4.76
CA ILE A 349 14.00 -36.10 -4.33
C ILE A 349 13.93 -37.63 -4.27
N LYS A 350 14.86 -38.31 -4.95
CA LYS A 350 14.94 -39.78 -5.00
C LYS A 350 15.89 -40.39 -3.97
N CYS A 351 16.94 -39.67 -3.62
CA CYS A 351 17.92 -40.05 -2.62
C CYS A 351 18.45 -38.80 -1.90
N LEU A 352 18.83 -38.94 -0.64
CA LEU A 352 19.57 -37.92 0.09
C LEU A 352 21.08 -38.08 -0.15
N PRO A 353 21.88 -37.01 -0.03
CA PRO A 353 23.33 -37.09 -0.17
C PRO A 353 23.96 -38.09 0.81
N GLU A 354 24.92 -38.89 0.33
CA GLU A 354 25.68 -39.84 1.17
C GLU A 354 26.43 -39.16 2.32
N LYS A 355 26.67 -37.85 2.21
CA LYS A 355 27.35 -37.06 3.24
C LYS A 355 26.40 -36.40 4.25
N ILE A 356 25.10 -36.65 4.22
CA ILE A 356 24.12 -36.00 5.13
C ILE A 356 24.47 -36.19 6.61
N GLY A 357 25.13 -37.30 6.97
CA GLY A 357 25.67 -37.55 8.30
C GLY A 357 26.71 -36.55 8.80
N GLN A 358 27.27 -35.69 7.94
CA GLN A 358 28.20 -34.63 8.33
C GLN A 358 27.51 -33.45 9.04
N LEU A 359 26.19 -33.33 8.88
CA LEU A 359 25.39 -32.29 9.53
C LEU A 359 25.14 -32.60 11.01
N GLN A 360 26.20 -32.53 11.82
CA GLN A 360 26.18 -32.90 13.24
C GLN A 360 25.24 -32.04 14.11
N ASN A 361 24.83 -30.87 13.62
CA ASN A 361 23.89 -29.97 14.29
C ASN A 361 22.45 -30.13 13.82
N LEU A 362 22.16 -31.08 12.91
CA LEU A 362 20.82 -31.27 12.36
C LEU A 362 19.86 -31.77 13.44
N ILE A 363 18.84 -30.97 13.76
CA ILE A 363 17.82 -31.30 14.76
C ILE A 363 16.55 -31.80 14.08
N VAL A 364 16.15 -31.15 12.98
CA VAL A 364 14.92 -31.44 12.25
C VAL A 364 15.25 -31.69 10.80
N LEU A 365 14.84 -32.85 10.30
CA LEU A 365 14.87 -33.21 8.89
C LEU A 365 13.44 -33.53 8.43
N ASP A 366 12.87 -32.70 7.57
CA ASP A 366 11.59 -32.99 6.92
C ASP A 366 11.83 -33.26 5.43
N VAL A 367 11.61 -34.51 5.04
CA VAL A 367 11.72 -35.00 3.66
C VAL A 367 10.40 -35.66 3.23
N SER A 368 9.29 -35.32 3.90
CA SER A 368 7.98 -35.90 3.62
C SER A 368 7.50 -35.59 2.19
N SER A 369 6.69 -36.48 1.63
CA SER A 369 6.13 -36.32 0.27
C SER A 369 7.19 -36.11 -0.83
N ASN A 370 8.30 -36.86 -0.76
CA ASN A 370 9.29 -36.99 -1.82
C ASN A 370 9.15 -38.36 -2.53
N CYS A 371 10.19 -38.80 -3.22
CA CYS A 371 10.27 -40.09 -3.90
C CYS A 371 11.42 -40.94 -3.34
N LEU A 372 11.71 -40.84 -2.03
CA LEU A 372 12.83 -41.55 -1.41
C LEU A 372 12.59 -43.06 -1.36
N ASN A 373 13.53 -43.83 -1.89
CA ASN A 373 13.48 -45.29 -1.78
C ASN A 373 13.98 -45.78 -0.42
N HIS A 374 15.03 -45.14 0.09
CA HIS A 374 15.69 -45.43 1.36
C HIS A 374 16.43 -44.15 1.84
N LEU A 375 17.05 -44.23 3.01
CA LEU A 375 17.90 -43.19 3.58
C LEU A 375 19.36 -43.67 3.59
N PRO A 376 20.35 -42.78 3.39
CA PRO A 376 21.76 -43.16 3.41
C PRO A 376 22.19 -43.58 4.82
N ILE A 377 23.09 -44.56 4.92
CA ILE A 377 23.61 -45.05 6.21
C ILE A 377 24.27 -43.95 7.04
N SER A 378 24.86 -42.95 6.39
CA SER A 378 25.47 -41.82 7.09
C SER A 378 24.48 -41.03 7.95
N LEU A 379 23.17 -41.08 7.69
CA LEU A 379 22.15 -40.43 8.52
C LEU A 379 22.16 -40.95 9.96
N THR A 380 22.65 -42.17 10.22
CA THR A 380 22.82 -42.67 11.59
C THR A 380 23.86 -41.87 12.39
N ASN A 381 24.70 -41.06 11.73
CA ASN A 381 25.76 -40.30 12.37
C ASN A 381 25.34 -38.90 12.84
N CYS A 382 24.20 -38.35 12.41
CA CYS A 382 23.75 -37.00 12.78
C CYS A 382 22.57 -36.96 13.78
N HIS A 383 22.04 -38.11 14.20
CA HIS A 383 21.04 -38.28 15.27
C HIS A 383 20.00 -37.13 15.44
N PRO A 384 19.23 -36.79 14.38
CA PRO A 384 18.23 -35.73 14.47
C PRO A 384 17.13 -36.09 15.49
N LYS A 385 16.57 -35.07 16.15
CA LYS A 385 15.46 -35.24 17.11
C LYS A 385 14.12 -35.48 16.43
N ALA A 386 13.99 -35.04 15.18
CA ALA A 386 12.82 -35.23 14.35
C ALA A 386 13.22 -35.57 12.92
N ILE A 387 12.64 -36.65 12.39
CA ILE A 387 12.70 -37.04 10.98
C ILE A 387 11.27 -37.24 10.50
N TRP A 388 10.84 -36.43 9.54
CA TRP A 388 9.52 -36.54 8.92
C TRP A 388 9.67 -37.17 7.54
N LEU A 389 9.06 -38.34 7.35
CA LEU A 389 9.03 -39.08 6.09
C LEU A 389 7.63 -39.07 5.45
N ASN A 390 6.59 -38.74 6.20
CA ASN A 390 5.21 -38.66 5.73
C ASN A 390 4.47 -37.51 6.43
N GLU A 391 3.54 -36.84 5.74
CA GLU A 391 2.78 -35.70 6.28
C GLU A 391 1.85 -36.09 7.43
N ASN A 392 1.32 -37.33 7.39
CA ASN A 392 0.39 -37.87 8.38
C ASN A 392 1.09 -38.68 9.48
N GLN A 393 2.41 -38.52 9.61
CA GLN A 393 3.22 -39.20 10.62
C GLN A 393 2.83 -38.71 12.03
N SER A 394 2.52 -39.62 12.96
CA SER A 394 2.04 -39.27 14.31
C SER A 394 3.15 -39.02 15.33
N LYS A 395 4.38 -39.45 15.06
CA LYS A 395 5.55 -39.30 15.93
C LYS A 395 6.72 -38.71 15.16
N SER A 396 7.40 -37.72 15.72
CA SER A 396 8.55 -37.06 15.06
C SER A 396 9.77 -37.97 14.86
N LEU A 397 9.90 -39.07 15.61
CA LEU A 397 11.01 -40.02 15.48
C LEU A 397 10.46 -41.43 15.25
N ILE A 398 10.91 -42.06 14.17
CA ILE A 398 10.57 -43.44 13.81
C ILE A 398 11.80 -44.32 14.08
N LYS A 399 11.54 -45.57 14.46
CA LYS A 399 12.61 -46.57 14.57
C LYS A 399 13.13 -46.89 13.17
N LEU A 400 14.38 -46.55 12.92
CA LEU A 400 15.10 -46.83 11.67
C LEU A 400 15.82 -48.19 11.77
N GLU A 401 15.86 -48.93 10.66
CA GLU A 401 16.53 -50.23 10.56
C GLU A 401 17.56 -50.19 9.42
N THR A 402 18.63 -50.98 9.54
CA THR A 402 19.70 -51.04 8.52
C THR A 402 19.55 -52.31 7.71
N GLU A 403 19.61 -52.19 6.38
CA GLU A 403 19.48 -53.29 5.43
C GLU A 403 20.59 -53.21 4.37
N PHE A 404 21.00 -54.34 3.80
CA PHE A 404 21.90 -54.37 2.65
C PHE A 404 21.06 -54.28 1.36
N ASN A 405 21.19 -53.18 0.62
CA ASN A 405 20.52 -52.99 -0.65
C ASN A 405 21.37 -53.62 -1.77
N GLU A 406 20.85 -54.70 -2.37
CA GLU A 406 21.55 -55.42 -3.44
C GLU A 406 21.70 -54.61 -4.73
N THR A 407 20.75 -53.71 -5.04
CA THR A 407 20.79 -52.90 -6.28
C THR A 407 21.86 -51.83 -6.26
N GLU A 408 22.11 -51.23 -5.09
CA GLU A 408 23.14 -50.20 -4.90
C GLU A 408 24.43 -50.77 -4.32
N ASN A 409 24.43 -52.06 -3.97
CA ASN A 409 25.55 -52.76 -3.32
C ASN A 409 26.07 -52.02 -2.09
N ALA A 410 25.15 -51.51 -1.26
CA ALA A 410 25.44 -50.64 -0.12
C ALA A 410 24.50 -50.93 1.06
N VAL A 411 24.96 -50.64 2.28
CA VAL A 411 24.09 -50.65 3.47
C VAL A 411 23.28 -49.36 3.49
N VAL A 412 21.97 -49.48 3.63
CA VAL A 412 21.02 -48.36 3.65
C VAL A 412 20.20 -48.38 4.93
N VAL A 413 19.50 -47.28 5.19
CA VAL A 413 18.57 -47.13 6.32
C VAL A 413 17.14 -47.10 5.79
N THR A 414 16.27 -47.91 6.37
CA THR A 414 14.88 -48.06 5.94
C THR A 414 13.92 -48.07 7.14
N CYS A 415 12.61 -47.95 6.86
CA CYS A 415 11.53 -48.13 7.82
C CYS A 415 10.21 -48.40 7.08
N CYS A 416 9.11 -48.61 7.81
CA CYS A 416 7.80 -48.90 7.22
C CYS A 416 7.18 -47.78 6.38
N LEU A 417 7.80 -46.59 6.31
CA LEU A 417 7.36 -45.46 5.49
C LEU A 417 8.17 -45.31 4.19
N LEU A 418 9.09 -46.24 3.91
CA LEU A 418 9.93 -46.28 2.71
C LEU A 418 9.64 -47.57 1.92
N PRO A 419 9.63 -47.53 0.58
CA PRO A 419 9.83 -46.37 -0.28
C PRO A 419 8.64 -45.39 -0.22
N GLN A 420 8.89 -44.10 -0.41
CA GLN A 420 7.86 -43.08 -0.54
C GLN A 420 7.16 -43.22 -1.89
N VAL A 421 5.85 -43.47 -1.87
CA VAL A 421 5.01 -43.56 -3.06
C VAL A 421 4.22 -42.26 -3.23
N ARG A 422 4.25 -41.67 -4.42
CA ARG A 422 3.45 -40.49 -4.76
C ARG A 422 2.07 -40.95 -5.23
N ASN A 423 1.00 -40.44 -4.62
CA ASN A 423 -0.36 -40.74 -5.09
C ASN A 423 -0.60 -40.03 -6.44
N GLU A 424 -1.11 -40.75 -7.44
CA GLU A 424 -1.37 -40.26 -8.82
C GLU A 424 -2.41 -39.13 -8.90
N PHE A 425 -3.06 -38.76 -7.80
CA PHE A 425 -3.95 -37.60 -7.74
C PHE A 425 -3.20 -36.25 -7.64
N ASP A 426 -1.90 -36.24 -7.32
CA ASP A 426 -1.09 -35.01 -7.29
C ASP A 426 -0.57 -34.57 -8.68
N THR A 427 -0.72 -35.39 -9.73
CA THR A 427 -0.20 -35.09 -11.08
C THR A 427 -1.11 -34.24 -11.95
N THR A 428 -2.39 -34.10 -11.62
CA THR A 428 -3.35 -33.34 -12.45
C THR A 428 -3.14 -31.82 -12.36
N ASN A 429 -2.50 -31.31 -11.31
CA ASN A 429 -2.16 -29.88 -11.19
C ASN A 429 -0.82 -29.50 -11.85
N ALA A 430 0.00 -30.46 -12.27
CA ALA A 430 1.29 -30.19 -12.93
C ALA A 430 1.22 -30.23 -14.47
N LEU A 431 0.18 -30.85 -15.06
CA LEU A 431 0.09 -31.13 -16.49
C LEU A 431 -0.82 -30.19 -17.31
N SER A 432 -1.41 -29.15 -16.70
CA SER A 432 -2.23 -28.16 -17.41
C SER A 432 -1.43 -27.01 -18.08
N ARG A 433 -0.11 -27.20 -18.30
CA ARG A 433 0.78 -26.19 -18.94
C ARG A 433 1.70 -26.71 -20.06
N SER A 434 1.38 -27.83 -20.72
CA SER A 434 2.07 -28.18 -21.96
C SER A 434 1.13 -28.80 -22.99
N SER A 435 1.07 -28.16 -24.15
CA SER A 435 0.30 -28.52 -25.33
C SER A 435 0.57 -29.93 -25.87
N ALA A 436 -0.54 -30.61 -26.16
CA ALA A 436 -0.82 -31.62 -27.19
C ALA A 436 0.35 -32.23 -28.01
N SER A 437 0.48 -33.56 -27.90
CA SER A 437 0.50 -34.47 -29.06
C SER A 437 0.27 -35.92 -28.60
N ASP A 438 -0.81 -36.53 -29.07
CA ASP A 438 -1.17 -37.94 -28.89
C ASP A 438 -0.16 -38.89 -29.56
N ASP A 439 0.11 -40.06 -28.94
CA ASP A 439 -0.48 -41.32 -29.44
C ASP A 439 -0.20 -42.57 -28.57
N SER A 440 -1.27 -43.35 -28.38
CA SER A 440 -1.35 -44.80 -28.10
C SER A 440 -0.92 -45.37 -26.73
N ALA A 441 -1.90 -45.78 -25.91
CA ALA A 441 -2.35 -47.19 -25.84
C ALA A 441 -3.22 -47.46 -24.58
N SER A 442 -4.42 -47.93 -24.89
CA SER A 442 -5.37 -48.72 -24.10
C SER A 442 -4.86 -49.53 -22.89
N SER A 443 -5.54 -49.39 -21.75
CA SER A 443 -6.43 -50.46 -21.21
C SER A 443 -7.20 -49.96 -19.98
N LEU A 444 -8.53 -49.95 -20.10
CA LEU A 444 -9.50 -49.73 -19.04
C LEU A 444 -9.51 -50.88 -18.02
N SER A 445 -9.74 -50.56 -16.75
CA SER A 445 -10.75 -51.30 -15.98
C SER A 445 -11.51 -50.35 -15.05
N VAL A 446 -12.83 -50.38 -15.24
CA VAL A 446 -13.88 -49.58 -14.64
C VAL A 446 -14.26 -50.19 -13.29
N ILE A 447 -14.34 -49.37 -12.24
CA ILE A 447 -15.36 -49.53 -11.20
C ILE A 447 -15.93 -48.14 -10.88
N SER A 448 -17.17 -47.97 -11.32
CA SER A 448 -18.10 -46.90 -10.99
C SER A 448 -18.59 -47.01 -9.54
N GLU A 449 -18.75 -45.89 -8.84
CA GLU A 449 -20.03 -45.54 -8.18
C GLU A 449 -20.04 -44.13 -7.57
N THR A 450 -20.96 -43.33 -8.13
CA THR A 450 -21.77 -42.26 -7.52
C THR A 450 -21.11 -41.01 -6.92
N GLU A 451 -21.15 -39.97 -7.74
CA GLU A 451 -21.06 -38.55 -7.36
C GLU A 451 -22.23 -38.14 -6.45
N GLN A 452 -21.90 -37.72 -5.22
CA GLN A 452 -22.64 -36.67 -4.52
C GLN A 452 -21.64 -35.54 -4.28
N ASN A 453 -21.70 -34.53 -5.15
CA ASN A 453 -20.95 -33.28 -5.01
C ASN A 453 -21.46 -32.52 -3.78
N VAL A 454 -20.85 -32.78 -2.64
CA VAL A 454 -20.80 -31.86 -1.51
C VAL A 454 -19.53 -31.05 -1.70
N ASN A 455 -19.67 -29.77 -2.07
CA ASN A 455 -18.62 -28.77 -1.98
C ASN A 455 -18.14 -28.71 -0.53
N ILE A 456 -17.08 -29.46 -0.21
CA ILE A 456 -16.31 -29.25 1.01
C ILE A 456 -15.11 -28.42 0.58
N GLU A 457 -15.25 -27.10 0.69
CA GLU A 457 -14.10 -26.22 0.88
C GLU A 457 -13.38 -26.71 2.15
N GLN A 458 -12.39 -27.59 1.98
CA GLN A 458 -11.49 -27.94 3.07
C GLN A 458 -10.61 -26.72 3.34
N LYS A 459 -11.07 -25.86 4.25
CA LYS A 459 -10.21 -25.06 5.12
C LYS A 459 -9.21 -26.01 5.77
N VAL A 460 -8.03 -26.14 5.16
CA VAL A 460 -6.89 -26.78 5.78
C VAL A 460 -6.46 -25.85 6.92
N ASN A 461 -6.83 -26.21 8.14
CA ASN A 461 -6.24 -25.62 9.33
C ASN A 461 -4.75 -25.99 9.34
N HIS A 462 -3.93 -25.08 8.82
CA HIS A 462 -2.47 -25.19 8.85
C HIS A 462 -2.02 -25.26 10.31
N SER A 463 -1.55 -26.43 10.76
CA SER A 463 -0.63 -26.50 11.88
C SER A 463 0.74 -26.01 11.40
N VAL A 464 0.87 -24.69 11.21
CA VAL A 464 2.18 -24.04 11.15
C VAL A 464 2.83 -24.31 12.48
N VAL A 465 3.86 -25.16 12.52
CA VAL A 465 4.69 -25.29 13.71
C VAL A 465 5.34 -23.92 13.94
N ASN A 466 4.91 -23.23 14.99
CA ASN A 466 5.47 -21.95 15.39
C ASN A 466 6.82 -22.22 16.10
N PHE A 467 7.93 -22.10 15.37
CA PHE A 467 9.28 -22.46 15.83
C PHE A 467 9.95 -21.41 16.76
N ASN A 468 9.18 -20.66 17.54
CA ASN A 468 9.70 -19.55 18.36
C ASN A 468 10.20 -19.92 19.77
N GLU A 469 10.55 -21.18 20.04
CA GLU A 469 11.20 -21.54 21.32
C GLU A 469 12.71 -21.75 21.16
N LEU A 470 13.45 -20.64 21.13
CA LEU A 470 14.90 -20.61 21.28
C LEU A 470 15.32 -20.75 22.77
N PRO A 471 16.46 -21.41 23.08
CA PRO A 471 17.07 -21.34 24.40
C PRO A 471 17.72 -19.96 24.64
N LYS A 472 17.52 -19.40 25.84
CA LYS A 472 17.93 -18.04 26.25
C LYS A 472 19.45 -17.84 26.35
N LYS A 473 19.96 -16.76 25.71
CA LYS A 473 21.06 -15.79 26.04
C LYS A 473 21.75 -15.38 24.73
N THR A 474 22.03 -14.12 24.35
CA THR A 474 22.44 -12.88 25.04
C THR A 474 21.91 -11.64 24.29
N LYS A 475 21.72 -10.52 25.00
CA LYS A 475 21.14 -9.25 24.51
C LYS A 475 21.90 -8.62 23.32
N GLN A 476 21.28 -8.61 22.14
CA GLN A 476 21.42 -7.53 21.14
C GLN A 476 20.03 -6.91 20.90
N ASN A 477 20.00 -5.60 20.59
CA ASN A 477 18.78 -4.84 20.34
C ASN A 477 18.30 -5.10 18.90
N SER A 478 17.64 -6.24 18.64
CA SER A 478 16.78 -6.38 17.45
C SER A 478 15.33 -6.15 17.88
N LEU A 479 14.64 -5.25 17.17
CA LEU A 479 13.20 -5.09 17.28
C LEU A 479 12.56 -6.23 16.47
N SER A 480 12.18 -7.31 17.14
CA SER A 480 11.34 -8.35 16.56
C SER A 480 9.88 -7.90 16.62
N ARG A 481 9.14 -7.98 15.50
CA ARG A 481 7.68 -7.79 15.47
C ARG A 481 7.03 -8.67 16.55
N GLN A 482 6.25 -8.06 17.44
CA GLN A 482 5.23 -8.80 18.17
C GLN A 482 3.97 -8.83 17.30
N ASN A 483 3.57 -10.02 16.86
CA ASN A 483 2.21 -10.23 16.35
C ASN A 483 1.23 -9.89 17.48
N THR A 484 0.33 -8.94 17.25
CA THR A 484 -0.75 -8.61 18.21
C THR A 484 -2.09 -9.00 17.58
N PRO A 485 -3.03 -9.58 18.34
CA PRO A 485 -3.97 -10.57 17.84
C PRO A 485 -5.30 -9.94 17.40
N HIS A 486 -5.66 -10.10 16.13
CA HIS A 486 -7.05 -10.26 15.68
C HIS A 486 -7.05 -10.76 14.22
N PRO A 487 -8.09 -11.52 13.82
CA PRO A 487 -7.96 -12.73 13.04
C PRO A 487 -7.66 -12.40 11.59
N LYS A 488 -6.40 -12.61 11.21
CA LYS A 488 -5.92 -12.63 9.82
C LYS A 488 -6.91 -13.32 8.87
N GLU A 489 -7.48 -14.43 9.31
CA GLU A 489 -8.40 -15.27 8.53
C GLU A 489 -9.71 -14.57 8.10
N LEU A 490 -10.23 -13.60 8.87
CA LEU A 490 -11.49 -12.90 8.53
C LEU A 490 -11.27 -11.73 7.55
N ARG A 491 -10.08 -11.11 7.56
CA ARG A 491 -9.71 -10.05 6.59
C ARG A 491 -9.10 -10.64 5.32
N GLU A 492 -8.29 -11.68 5.45
CA GLU A 492 -7.78 -12.43 4.31
C GLU A 492 -8.91 -13.04 3.48
N ALA A 493 -10.00 -13.52 4.10
CA ALA A 493 -11.17 -14.00 3.35
C ALA A 493 -11.84 -12.89 2.53
N GLN A 494 -11.97 -11.67 3.07
CA GLN A 494 -12.59 -10.55 2.38
C GLN A 494 -11.72 -10.03 1.22
N THR A 495 -10.41 -9.94 1.41
CA THR A 495 -9.46 -9.53 0.35
C THR A 495 -9.25 -10.64 -0.69
N ARG A 496 -9.31 -11.93 -0.29
CA ARG A 496 -9.23 -13.08 -1.19
C ARG A 496 -10.49 -13.24 -2.04
N LEU A 497 -11.68 -12.98 -1.50
CA LEU A 497 -12.95 -12.88 -2.27
C LEU A 497 -12.91 -11.74 -3.31
N ILE A 498 -12.23 -10.63 -3.02
CA ILE A 498 -12.03 -9.51 -3.96
C ILE A 498 -10.94 -9.84 -5.00
N ARG A 499 -9.89 -10.59 -4.64
CA ARG A 499 -8.84 -11.07 -5.56
C ARG A 499 -9.34 -12.17 -6.50
N GLU A 500 -10.13 -13.11 -6.02
CA GLU A 500 -10.71 -14.20 -6.82
C GLU A 500 -11.73 -13.67 -7.83
N SER A 501 -12.51 -12.65 -7.47
CA SER A 501 -13.43 -11.99 -8.41
C SER A 501 -12.68 -11.26 -9.54
N LYS A 502 -11.55 -10.58 -9.26
CA LYS A 502 -10.72 -9.92 -10.30
C LYS A 502 -9.84 -10.87 -11.12
N MET A 503 -9.33 -11.96 -10.55
CA MET A 503 -8.55 -12.98 -11.29
C MET A 503 -9.43 -13.78 -12.28
N SER A 504 -10.72 -13.94 -11.98
CA SER A 504 -11.70 -14.57 -12.86
C SER A 504 -11.99 -13.72 -14.11
N GLU A 505 -11.94 -12.39 -13.99
CA GLU A 505 -12.15 -11.47 -15.11
C GLU A 505 -10.96 -11.39 -16.08
N VAL A 506 -9.74 -11.63 -15.61
CA VAL A 506 -8.54 -11.63 -16.47
C VAL A 506 -8.40 -12.92 -17.29
N LYS A 507 -8.88 -14.06 -16.79
CA LYS A 507 -8.86 -15.34 -17.54
C LYS A 507 -9.97 -15.45 -18.60
N ASN A 508 -11.09 -14.76 -18.43
CA ASN A 508 -12.24 -14.85 -19.35
C ASN A 508 -12.17 -13.95 -20.59
N LYS A 509 -11.13 -13.12 -20.76
CA LYS A 509 -10.94 -12.29 -21.98
C LYS A 509 -10.33 -13.03 -23.17
N SER A 510 -10.22 -14.35 -23.11
CA SER A 510 -9.62 -15.15 -24.19
C SER A 510 -10.49 -16.33 -24.69
N THR A 511 -11.82 -16.21 -24.69
CA THR A 511 -12.69 -17.08 -25.52
C THR A 511 -14.05 -16.44 -25.85
N SER A 512 -14.34 -16.38 -27.16
CA SER A 512 -15.63 -16.25 -27.87
C SER A 512 -16.55 -15.03 -27.69
N THR A 513 -16.69 -14.35 -28.83
CA THR A 513 -17.89 -13.76 -29.46
C THR A 513 -19.29 -14.27 -29.04
N ASN A 514 -20.23 -13.31 -29.03
CA ASN A 514 -21.70 -13.41 -29.16
C ASN A 514 -22.47 -14.28 -28.15
N VAL A 515 -23.27 -13.63 -27.28
CA VAL A 515 -24.74 -13.82 -27.16
C VAL A 515 -25.33 -12.57 -26.45
N ARG A 516 -26.44 -12.05 -27.00
CA ARG A 516 -27.32 -11.05 -26.39
C ARG A 516 -28.13 -11.69 -25.29
N GLU A 517 -28.29 -11.03 -24.14
CA GLU A 517 -29.50 -11.23 -23.32
C GLU A 517 -29.87 -9.98 -22.51
N LYS A 518 -31.18 -9.75 -22.50
CA LYS A 518 -31.99 -8.68 -21.91
C LYS A 518 -32.39 -9.11 -20.50
N TYR A 519 -32.31 -8.26 -19.48
CA TYR A 519 -33.24 -8.19 -18.31
C TYR A 519 -32.95 -6.84 -17.61
N GLU A 520 -33.83 -5.83 -17.65
CA GLU A 520 -35.03 -5.56 -16.83
C GLU A 520 -34.80 -5.31 -15.33
N ILE A 521 -35.51 -4.28 -14.85
CA ILE A 521 -35.34 -3.45 -13.65
C ILE A 521 -35.91 -4.15 -12.41
N GLU A 522 -35.29 -3.93 -11.24
CA GLU A 522 -36.05 -3.87 -9.98
C GLU A 522 -35.48 -2.81 -9.02
N LEU A 523 -36.21 -1.70 -8.92
CA LEU A 523 -36.11 -0.69 -7.85
C LEU A 523 -36.86 -1.20 -6.63
N ILE A 524 -36.21 -1.20 -5.47
CA ILE A 524 -36.87 -1.26 -4.15
C ILE A 524 -36.46 -0.01 -3.36
N HIS A 525 -37.44 0.89 -3.13
CA HIS A 525 -37.41 2.02 -2.19
C HIS A 525 -37.33 1.49 -0.74
N SER A 526 -36.80 2.20 0.28
CA SER A 526 -37.13 3.52 0.87
C SER A 526 -36.30 3.64 2.20
N PRO A 527 -36.43 4.64 3.12
CA PRO A 527 -37.28 5.85 3.11
C PRO A 527 -36.67 7.17 3.68
N ILE A 528 -37.29 8.28 3.24
CA ILE A 528 -37.79 9.45 4.02
C ILE A 528 -36.81 10.33 4.82
N VAL A 529 -36.69 11.60 4.39
CA VAL A 529 -37.04 12.75 5.24
C VAL A 529 -37.98 13.67 4.47
N GLN A 530 -39.13 13.92 5.09
CA GLN A 530 -40.23 14.78 4.65
C GLN A 530 -39.83 16.26 4.68
N THR A 531 -40.18 17.01 3.65
CA THR A 531 -40.60 18.41 3.80
C THR A 531 -41.97 18.55 3.13
N ILE A 532 -42.92 19.02 3.92
CA ILE A 532 -44.32 19.20 3.55
C ILE A 532 -44.46 20.48 2.71
N ASN A 533 -45.23 20.32 1.62
CA ASN A 533 -45.93 21.25 0.73
C ASN A 533 -46.42 22.56 1.41
N ALA A 534 -46.76 23.66 0.73
CA ALA A 534 -47.45 23.87 -0.55
C ALA A 534 -47.25 25.39 -0.90
N GLU A 535 -47.54 25.99 -2.05
CA GLU A 535 -48.54 25.76 -3.10
C GLU A 535 -48.20 26.72 -4.28
N ASN A 536 -48.38 26.25 -5.52
CA ASN A 536 -48.39 27.02 -6.78
C ASN A 536 -49.71 27.81 -6.94
N PRO A 537 -50.02 28.50 -8.06
CA PRO A 537 -49.22 29.28 -9.03
C PRO A 537 -49.85 30.69 -9.26
N ILE A 538 -49.31 31.53 -10.15
CA ILE A 538 -50.07 32.30 -11.17
C ILE A 538 -49.09 33.00 -12.12
N ASP A 539 -49.50 32.93 -13.39
CA ASP A 539 -48.86 33.37 -14.62
C ASP A 539 -48.97 34.89 -14.87
N SER A 540 -48.23 35.37 -15.87
CA SER A 540 -48.31 36.65 -16.60
C SER A 540 -47.42 37.84 -16.17
N GLY A 541 -46.38 38.07 -16.98
CA GLY A 541 -46.26 39.27 -17.82
C GLY A 541 -45.83 40.62 -17.20
N ILE A 542 -44.80 41.20 -17.86
CA ILE A 542 -44.54 42.65 -18.11
C ILE A 542 -43.33 43.29 -17.41
N SER A 543 -42.36 43.60 -18.29
CA SER A 543 -41.37 44.68 -18.40
C SER A 543 -41.29 45.82 -17.35
N SER A 544 -40.05 46.03 -16.89
CA SER A 544 -39.28 47.29 -16.71
C SER A 544 -39.91 48.59 -16.17
N ASN A 545 -39.18 49.15 -15.19
CA ASN A 545 -39.02 50.56 -14.79
C ASN A 545 -39.98 51.15 -13.74
N GLN A 546 -39.43 51.50 -12.56
CA GLN A 546 -39.41 52.83 -11.91
C GLN A 546 -39.12 52.63 -10.41
N LEU A 547 -37.91 52.94 -9.94
CA LEU A 547 -37.53 54.21 -9.29
C LEU A 547 -38.27 54.49 -7.96
N LYS A 548 -37.46 54.36 -6.88
CA LYS A 548 -37.24 55.35 -5.81
C LYS A 548 -38.38 55.73 -4.85
N ASN A 549 -37.92 56.00 -3.63
CA ASN A 549 -38.56 56.69 -2.50
C ASN A 549 -39.42 55.77 -1.63
N SER A 550 -39.35 55.78 -0.30
CA SER A 550 -38.86 56.81 0.64
C SER A 550 -38.81 56.25 2.06
N PHE A 551 -37.78 56.68 2.81
CA PHE A 551 -37.78 57.12 4.22
C PHE A 551 -38.30 56.14 5.29
N ASP A 552 -37.40 55.61 6.11
CA ASP A 552 -36.90 56.17 7.38
C ASP A 552 -37.85 55.93 8.56
N SER A 553 -37.35 55.18 9.55
CA SER A 553 -37.55 55.47 10.97
C SER A 553 -36.56 54.65 11.79
N THR A 554 -35.63 55.39 12.35
CA THR A 554 -34.53 55.06 13.26
C THR A 554 -34.96 54.28 14.51
N SER A 555 -34.18 53.25 14.86
CA SER A 555 -33.78 53.04 16.25
C SER A 555 -32.35 52.51 16.31
N SER A 556 -31.49 53.31 16.91
CA SER A 556 -30.06 53.12 17.15
C SER A 556 -29.81 52.02 18.19
N LEU A 557 -28.80 51.16 17.98
CA LEU A 557 -27.81 50.75 19.00
C LEU A 557 -26.68 49.90 18.38
N ASN A 558 -25.48 50.48 18.38
CA ASN A 558 -24.13 49.89 18.50
C ASN A 558 -23.75 48.58 17.78
N THR A 559 -22.97 48.75 16.71
CA THR A 559 -21.70 48.09 16.37
C THR A 559 -21.43 46.67 16.90
N ASN A 560 -21.45 45.69 16.00
CA ASN A 560 -20.49 44.59 15.96
C ASN A 560 -20.26 44.16 14.50
N ASN A 561 -18.98 44.10 14.10
CA ASN A 561 -18.53 43.70 12.77
C ASN A 561 -18.88 42.23 12.51
N ALA A 562 -19.89 41.98 11.68
CA ALA A 562 -20.12 40.68 11.04
C ALA A 562 -19.38 40.66 9.70
N SER A 563 -18.37 39.81 9.57
CA SER A 563 -17.77 39.45 8.28
C SER A 563 -18.70 38.46 7.58
N VAL A 564 -19.31 38.88 6.47
CA VAL A 564 -20.08 38.00 5.57
C VAL A 564 -19.08 37.32 4.63
N GLU A 565 -18.98 35.99 4.67
CA GLU A 565 -18.24 35.22 3.68
C GLU A 565 -19.06 35.08 2.39
N ILE A 566 -18.53 35.61 1.29
CA ILE A 566 -19.10 35.43 -0.04
C ILE A 566 -18.26 34.37 -0.74
N VAL A 567 -18.84 33.19 -0.96
CA VAL A 567 -18.27 32.16 -1.83
C VAL A 567 -18.34 32.69 -3.26
N SER A 568 -17.18 32.98 -3.87
CA SER A 568 -17.13 33.40 -5.27
C SER A 568 -16.92 32.18 -6.17
N VAL A 569 -17.90 31.92 -7.04
CA VAL A 569 -17.81 30.91 -8.10
C VAL A 569 -17.39 31.63 -9.37
N TYR A 570 -16.30 31.19 -10.00
CA TYR A 570 -15.87 31.69 -11.30
C TYR A 570 -15.69 30.55 -12.28
N THR A 571 -15.84 30.81 -13.58
CA THR A 571 -15.59 29.81 -14.62
C THR A 571 -14.16 29.93 -15.13
N LYS A 572 -13.50 28.79 -15.36
CA LYS A 572 -12.17 28.70 -15.98
C LYS A 572 -12.27 27.83 -17.23
N LYS A 573 -11.62 28.24 -18.32
CA LYS A 573 -11.45 27.40 -19.51
C LYS A 573 -10.22 26.50 -19.37
N ALA A 574 -10.35 25.26 -19.81
CA ALA A 574 -9.28 24.28 -19.87
C ALA A 574 -9.19 23.72 -21.29
N ASP A 575 -8.01 23.82 -21.89
CA ASP A 575 -7.70 23.21 -23.19
C ASP A 575 -6.94 21.90 -22.93
N LEU A 576 -7.45 20.81 -23.49
CA LEU A 576 -6.97 19.43 -23.28
C LEU A 576 -6.66 18.82 -24.64
N SER A 577 -5.46 18.26 -24.82
CA SER A 577 -5.06 17.56 -26.04
C SER A 577 -4.52 16.18 -25.70
N PHE A 578 -5.06 15.15 -26.33
CA PHE A 578 -4.71 13.78 -26.02
C PHE A 578 -4.80 12.83 -27.21
N ILE A 579 -4.07 11.72 -27.09
CA ILE A 579 -3.98 10.67 -28.12
C ILE A 579 -4.73 9.44 -27.60
N MET A 580 -5.68 8.94 -28.38
CA MET A 580 -6.45 7.73 -28.04
C MET A 580 -6.28 6.65 -29.12
N PRO A 581 -6.33 5.35 -28.77
CA PRO A 581 -6.27 4.26 -29.74
C PRO A 581 -7.42 4.31 -30.75
N GLU A 582 -7.19 3.80 -31.97
CA GLU A 582 -8.26 3.66 -32.97
C GLU A 582 -9.35 2.73 -32.43
N ASN A 583 -10.59 3.24 -32.35
CA ASN A 583 -11.79 2.58 -31.79
C ASN A 583 -11.93 2.57 -30.26
N ALA A 584 -11.14 3.33 -29.51
CA ALA A 584 -11.38 3.55 -28.09
C ALA A 584 -12.50 4.58 -27.86
N GLY A 585 -13.42 4.29 -26.93
CA GLY A 585 -14.41 5.27 -26.46
C GLY A 585 -13.78 6.28 -25.50
N LEU A 586 -14.31 7.51 -25.46
CA LEU A 586 -13.79 8.56 -24.58
C LEU A 586 -14.08 8.29 -23.09
N GLY A 587 -15.08 7.47 -22.77
CA GLY A 587 -15.46 7.15 -21.38
C GLY A 587 -16.18 8.31 -20.70
N ILE A 588 -17.05 9.02 -21.41
CA ILE A 588 -17.90 10.09 -20.84
C ILE A 588 -19.36 9.87 -21.18
N SER A 589 -20.22 10.30 -20.28
CA SER A 589 -21.64 10.55 -20.56
C SER A 589 -21.86 12.05 -20.72
N ILE A 590 -22.65 12.44 -21.71
CA ILE A 590 -23.02 13.83 -21.94
C ILE A 590 -24.51 14.07 -21.73
N SER A 591 -24.88 15.30 -21.38
CA SER A 591 -26.26 15.73 -21.19
C SER A 591 -26.44 17.20 -21.63
N GLY A 592 -27.66 17.57 -22.01
CA GLY A 592 -27.94 18.87 -22.62
C GLY A 592 -27.78 18.86 -24.15
N GLY A 593 -27.78 20.03 -24.77
CA GLY A 593 -27.86 20.18 -26.23
C GLY A 593 -29.20 20.77 -26.67
N VAL A 594 -29.19 21.53 -27.76
CA VAL A 594 -30.38 22.18 -28.31
C VAL A 594 -31.40 21.12 -28.74
N GLY A 595 -32.64 21.27 -28.28
CA GLY A 595 -33.72 20.29 -28.53
C GLY A 595 -33.79 19.12 -27.53
N SER A 596 -32.93 19.10 -26.50
CA SER A 596 -32.99 18.13 -25.39
C SER A 596 -33.30 18.81 -24.05
N MET A 597 -33.58 18.02 -23.00
CA MET A 597 -33.76 18.56 -21.65
C MET A 597 -32.45 19.21 -21.17
N PRO A 598 -32.48 20.47 -20.70
CA PRO A 598 -31.28 21.15 -20.21
C PRO A 598 -30.74 20.46 -18.95
N TYR A 599 -29.41 20.35 -18.85
CA TYR A 599 -28.74 19.69 -17.72
C TYR A 599 -28.60 20.62 -16.49
N PHE A 600 -28.48 21.94 -16.72
CA PHE A 600 -28.51 22.98 -15.69
C PHE A 600 -29.52 24.07 -16.10
N ASP A 601 -30.19 24.70 -15.12
CA ASP A 601 -31.25 25.71 -15.27
C ASP A 601 -31.22 26.52 -16.59
N ASN A 602 -32.06 26.14 -17.56
CA ASN A 602 -32.22 26.76 -18.89
C ASN A 602 -30.93 26.88 -19.75
N ASP A 603 -29.83 26.21 -19.40
CA ASP A 603 -28.62 26.10 -20.23
C ASP A 603 -28.68 24.84 -21.10
N HIS A 604 -28.89 25.04 -22.40
CA HIS A 604 -28.95 23.98 -23.40
C HIS A 604 -27.58 23.59 -23.97
N SER A 605 -26.48 23.97 -23.32
CA SER A 605 -25.15 23.54 -23.74
C SER A 605 -24.90 22.07 -23.43
N ILE A 606 -23.86 21.50 -24.05
CA ILE A 606 -23.43 20.12 -23.79
C ILE A 606 -22.53 20.09 -22.55
N PHE A 607 -22.92 19.29 -21.55
CA PHE A 607 -22.17 19.07 -20.32
C PHE A 607 -21.78 17.59 -20.19
N ILE A 608 -20.66 17.35 -19.51
CA ILE A 608 -20.27 16.00 -19.08
C ILE A 608 -21.07 15.65 -17.82
N SER A 609 -22.00 14.69 -17.94
CA SER A 609 -22.83 14.24 -16.83
C SER A 609 -22.18 13.15 -16.00
N ASP A 610 -21.27 12.38 -16.63
CA ASP A 610 -20.48 11.36 -15.95
C ASP A 610 -19.16 11.09 -16.66
N VAL A 611 -18.17 10.62 -15.91
CA VAL A 611 -16.87 10.20 -16.44
C VAL A 611 -16.63 8.78 -15.94
N GLU A 612 -16.38 7.86 -16.86
CA GLU A 612 -16.11 6.46 -16.55
C GLU A 612 -14.81 6.33 -15.76
N GLN A 613 -14.88 5.60 -14.65
CA GLN A 613 -13.74 5.37 -13.77
C GLN A 613 -12.67 4.54 -14.50
N ASN A 614 -11.43 5.02 -14.51
CA ASN A 614 -10.31 4.52 -15.32
C ASN A 614 -10.52 4.64 -16.85
N GLY A 615 -11.46 5.47 -17.29
CA GLY A 615 -11.68 5.80 -18.70
C GLY A 615 -10.68 6.85 -19.22
N TYR A 616 -10.57 6.98 -20.55
CA TYR A 616 -9.65 7.93 -21.17
C TYR A 616 -9.92 9.38 -20.76
N ALA A 617 -11.19 9.77 -20.62
CA ALA A 617 -11.55 11.11 -20.19
C ALA A 617 -11.07 11.48 -18.79
N GLU A 618 -11.12 10.54 -17.84
CA GLU A 618 -10.59 10.74 -16.49
C GLU A 618 -9.07 10.94 -16.53
N TYR A 619 -8.38 10.06 -17.27
CA TYR A 619 -6.92 10.14 -17.46
C TYR A 619 -6.46 11.47 -18.04
N PHE A 620 -7.23 12.07 -18.95
CA PHE A 620 -6.92 13.35 -19.57
C PHE A 620 -7.52 14.57 -18.86
N GLY A 621 -8.10 14.37 -17.67
CA GLY A 621 -8.50 15.46 -16.78
C GLY A 621 -9.83 16.13 -17.11
N LEU A 622 -10.69 15.49 -17.91
CA LEU A 622 -12.10 15.86 -18.03
C LEU A 622 -12.82 15.53 -16.72
N GLN A 623 -13.74 16.39 -16.32
CA GLN A 623 -14.47 16.25 -15.07
C GLN A 623 -15.97 16.32 -15.30
N LYS A 624 -16.71 15.65 -14.41
CA LYS A 624 -18.16 15.82 -14.32
C LYS A 624 -18.50 17.30 -14.13
N ASN A 625 -19.53 17.75 -14.84
CA ASN A 625 -20.02 19.13 -14.94
C ASN A 625 -19.16 20.10 -15.76
N ASP A 626 -18.14 19.61 -16.47
CA ASP A 626 -17.49 20.40 -17.50
C ASP A 626 -18.45 20.71 -18.65
N LYS A 627 -18.46 21.97 -19.09
CA LYS A 627 -19.19 22.42 -20.28
C LYS A 627 -18.29 22.34 -21.50
N ILE A 628 -18.67 21.55 -22.51
CA ILE A 628 -17.86 21.38 -23.73
C ILE A 628 -18.07 22.58 -24.64
N LEU A 629 -16.98 23.28 -25.00
CA LEU A 629 -17.01 24.44 -25.89
C LEU A 629 -16.54 24.09 -27.31
N TYR A 630 -15.45 23.31 -27.41
CA TYR A 630 -14.89 22.86 -28.68
C TYR A 630 -14.37 21.44 -28.57
N VAL A 631 -14.50 20.68 -29.66
CA VAL A 631 -13.82 19.39 -29.86
C VAL A 631 -13.22 19.38 -31.26
N ASN A 632 -11.90 19.28 -31.33
CA ASN A 632 -11.09 19.53 -32.50
C ASN A 632 -11.45 20.88 -33.13
N ASN A 633 -11.91 20.87 -34.38
CA ASN A 633 -12.33 22.07 -35.10
C ASN A 633 -13.85 22.30 -35.06
N ASN A 634 -14.60 21.51 -34.27
CA ASN A 634 -16.04 21.62 -34.14
C ASN A 634 -16.43 22.44 -32.91
N SER A 635 -17.29 23.44 -33.12
CA SER A 635 -17.88 24.24 -32.05
C SER A 635 -19.08 23.51 -31.43
N PHE A 636 -19.12 23.43 -30.10
CA PHE A 636 -20.24 22.85 -29.34
C PHE A 636 -21.23 23.92 -28.83
N ASN A 637 -21.06 25.17 -29.25
CA ASN A 637 -22.04 26.22 -29.00
C ASN A 637 -23.31 25.99 -29.82
N ASN A 638 -24.47 25.94 -29.17
CA ASN A 638 -25.80 25.73 -29.77
C ASN A 638 -25.94 24.46 -30.64
N ILE A 639 -25.14 23.43 -30.35
CA ILE A 639 -25.25 22.14 -31.03
C ILE A 639 -26.43 21.31 -30.51
N SER A 640 -27.08 20.51 -31.38
CA SER A 640 -28.09 19.56 -30.92
C SER A 640 -27.45 18.41 -30.16
N HIS A 641 -28.21 17.73 -29.28
CA HIS A 641 -27.66 16.59 -28.53
C HIS A 641 -27.16 15.48 -29.46
N ASN A 642 -27.91 15.19 -30.54
CA ASN A 642 -27.56 14.13 -31.48
C ASN A 642 -26.29 14.44 -32.27
N ASP A 643 -26.15 15.68 -32.76
CA ASP A 643 -24.94 16.08 -33.49
C ASP A 643 -23.69 16.06 -32.58
N ALA A 644 -23.86 16.39 -31.29
CA ALA A 644 -22.78 16.29 -30.30
C ALA A 644 -22.34 14.83 -30.09
N VAL A 645 -23.30 13.90 -29.99
CA VAL A 645 -23.02 12.45 -29.89
C VAL A 645 -22.30 11.96 -31.15
N ASP A 646 -22.74 12.36 -32.34
CA ASP A 646 -22.14 11.95 -33.61
C ASP A 646 -20.68 12.42 -33.73
N ILE A 647 -20.38 13.65 -33.30
CA ILE A 647 -19.01 14.18 -33.31
C ILE A 647 -18.12 13.45 -32.30
N LEU A 648 -18.61 13.22 -31.09
CA LEU A 648 -17.84 12.57 -30.01
C LEU A 648 -17.63 11.07 -30.27
N SER A 649 -18.56 10.41 -30.96
CA SER A 649 -18.46 8.98 -31.31
C SER A 649 -17.50 8.72 -32.48
N ASN A 650 -17.16 9.74 -33.27
CA ASN A 650 -16.30 9.64 -34.44
C ASN A 650 -14.90 10.25 -34.25
N LEU A 651 -14.49 10.48 -33.01
CA LEU A 651 -13.15 10.99 -32.70
C LEU A 651 -12.07 9.97 -33.10
N ARG A 652 -10.97 10.48 -33.66
CA ARG A 652 -9.80 9.68 -34.08
C ARG A 652 -8.56 10.09 -33.30
N SER A 653 -7.45 9.41 -33.57
CA SER A 653 -6.25 9.28 -32.74
C SER A 653 -5.66 10.54 -32.10
N VAL A 654 -6.00 11.75 -32.53
CA VAL A 654 -5.65 13.00 -31.84
C VAL A 654 -6.92 13.81 -31.58
N VAL A 655 -7.20 14.06 -30.29
CA VAL A 655 -8.37 14.82 -29.83
C VAL A 655 -7.90 16.06 -29.07
N SER A 656 -8.42 17.22 -29.45
CA SER A 656 -8.28 18.49 -28.74
C SER A 656 -9.65 18.92 -28.23
N MET A 657 -9.78 19.30 -26.97
CA MET A 657 -11.04 19.74 -26.37
C MET A 657 -10.83 21.02 -25.57
N CYS A 658 -11.75 21.96 -25.71
CA CYS A 658 -11.84 23.13 -24.84
C CYS A 658 -13.10 22.99 -23.98
N VAL A 659 -12.94 22.99 -22.65
CA VAL A 659 -14.04 22.91 -21.70
C VAL A 659 -14.07 24.10 -20.76
N GLU A 660 -15.25 24.48 -20.29
CA GLU A 660 -15.44 25.47 -19.22
C GLU A 660 -15.85 24.77 -17.92
N ARG A 661 -15.08 25.03 -16.86
CA ARG A 661 -15.25 24.43 -15.54
C ARG A 661 -15.58 25.49 -14.50
N LYS A 662 -16.60 25.24 -13.68
CA LYS A 662 -16.91 26.08 -12.50
C LYS A 662 -15.93 25.76 -11.38
N VAL A 663 -15.24 26.79 -10.87
CA VAL A 663 -14.31 26.69 -9.76
C VAL A 663 -14.87 27.48 -8.59
N VAL A 664 -14.96 26.84 -7.43
CA VAL A 664 -15.41 27.46 -6.18
C VAL A 664 -14.18 27.99 -5.43
N ASN A 665 -14.12 29.30 -5.20
CA ASN A 665 -12.99 29.94 -4.54
C ASN A 665 -13.26 30.13 -3.04
N ASN A 666 -12.65 29.31 -2.20
CA ASN A 666 -12.84 29.32 -0.73
C ASN A 666 -11.91 30.31 0.00
N LYS A 667 -11.60 31.47 -0.59
CA LYS A 667 -10.78 32.52 0.07
C LYS A 667 -11.64 33.71 0.52
N PRO A 668 -11.53 34.18 1.78
CA PRO A 668 -12.28 35.35 2.25
C PRO A 668 -11.69 36.65 1.70
N THR A 669 -12.47 37.42 0.94
CA THR A 669 -12.13 38.78 0.49
C THR A 669 -12.57 39.81 1.53
N LYS A 670 -11.63 40.52 2.16
CA LYS A 670 -11.93 41.69 3.02
C LYS A 670 -12.24 42.90 2.14
N ILE A 671 -13.46 43.43 2.22
CA ILE A 671 -13.82 44.72 1.63
C ILE A 671 -13.78 45.77 2.75
N ASN A 672 -12.91 46.77 2.60
CA ASN A 672 -12.90 47.95 3.47
C ASN A 672 -14.00 48.92 2.99
N ASN A 673 -14.94 49.23 3.88
CA ASN A 673 -16.00 50.20 3.64
C ASN A 673 -15.44 51.63 3.55
N HIS A 674 -14.98 52.05 2.38
CA HIS A 674 -15.05 53.46 1.96
C HIS A 674 -15.17 53.53 0.43
N THR A 675 -16.15 54.32 -0.03
CA THR A 675 -16.53 54.64 -1.42
C THR A 675 -17.42 53.63 -2.17
N PHE A 676 -18.73 53.76 -1.97
CA PHE A 676 -19.72 53.35 -2.97
C PHE A 676 -19.62 54.29 -4.18
N LYS A 677 -19.02 53.81 -5.27
CA LYS A 677 -19.37 54.21 -6.63
C LYS A 677 -19.50 52.93 -7.45
N THR A 678 -20.62 52.80 -8.15
CA THR A 678 -20.93 51.73 -9.13
C THR A 678 -19.70 51.35 -9.94
N ALA A 679 -19.13 50.17 -9.67
CA ALA A 679 -18.06 49.58 -10.46
C ALA A 679 -18.64 48.37 -11.21
N THR A 680 -18.96 48.59 -12.47
CA THR A 680 -19.18 47.55 -13.47
C THR A 680 -17.84 46.83 -13.67
N ILE A 681 -17.70 45.60 -13.20
CA ILE A 681 -16.50 44.79 -13.49
C ILE A 681 -16.63 44.31 -14.94
N LYS A 682 -16.04 45.07 -15.86
CA LYS A 682 -15.70 44.59 -17.21
C LYS A 682 -14.42 43.76 -17.07
N CYS A 683 -14.52 42.45 -17.22
CA CYS A 683 -13.36 41.61 -17.54
C CYS A 683 -12.89 41.98 -18.95
N ASN A 684 -11.73 42.63 -19.05
CA ASN A 684 -10.90 42.66 -20.25
C ASN A 684 -9.54 43.26 -19.86
N GLU A 685 -8.56 42.41 -19.54
CA GLU A 685 -7.16 42.76 -19.76
C GLU A 685 -6.44 41.54 -20.37
N TYR A 686 -6.26 41.65 -21.70
CA TYR A 686 -5.17 41.01 -22.41
C TYR A 686 -3.85 41.58 -21.87
N GLN A 687 -2.97 40.72 -21.35
CA GLN A 687 -1.53 41.01 -21.36
C GLN A 687 -0.79 39.86 -22.04
N GLN A 688 -0.33 40.19 -23.25
CA GLN A 688 0.69 39.50 -24.01
C GLN A 688 1.94 39.31 -23.14
N PHE A 689 2.41 38.08 -23.00
CA PHE A 689 3.82 37.85 -22.68
C PHE A 689 4.64 38.09 -23.95
N GLY A 690 5.26 39.27 -24.01
CA GLY A 690 6.20 39.64 -25.04
C GLY A 690 7.44 38.75 -25.00
N PHE A 691 7.75 38.14 -26.15
CA PHE A 691 9.08 37.69 -26.47
C PHE A 691 10.02 38.89 -26.48
N LYS A 692 10.96 38.93 -25.55
CA LYS A 692 12.04 39.93 -25.57
C LYS A 692 13.10 39.45 -26.56
N ALA A 693 13.10 40.07 -27.73
CA ALA A 693 14.18 39.99 -28.70
C ALA A 693 15.48 40.49 -28.05
N ILE A 694 16.51 39.64 -28.04
CA ILE A 694 17.89 40.07 -27.83
C ILE A 694 18.50 40.23 -29.22
N SER A 695 18.88 41.47 -29.54
CA SER A 695 19.52 41.86 -30.79
C SER A 695 20.93 41.28 -30.91
N SER A 696 21.27 40.95 -32.15
CA SER A 696 22.56 40.49 -32.66
C SER A 696 23.78 41.30 -32.22
N ALA A 697 24.83 40.61 -31.77
CA ALA A 697 26.20 40.82 -32.23
C ALA A 697 27.05 39.58 -31.89
N ASP A 698 27.87 39.19 -32.87
CA ASP A 698 29.03 38.30 -32.78
C ASP A 698 28.85 36.77 -32.80
N CYS A 699 29.16 36.27 -34.00
CA CYS A 699 30.11 35.18 -34.27
C CYS A 699 29.56 33.80 -34.69
N HIS A 700 29.59 33.65 -36.01
CA HIS A 700 30.06 32.51 -36.80
C HIS A 700 29.15 31.29 -37.00
N VAL A 701 28.46 31.38 -38.15
CA VAL A 701 28.09 30.28 -39.04
C VAL A 701 29.36 29.54 -39.50
N TYR A 702 29.35 28.21 -39.48
CA TYR A 702 29.83 27.43 -40.63
C TYR A 702 28.79 26.37 -41.04
N PRO A 703 28.59 26.16 -42.36
CA PRO A 703 27.46 25.43 -42.90
C PRO A 703 27.83 23.99 -43.29
N PHE A 704 26.91 23.06 -43.11
CA PHE A 704 26.77 21.90 -44.01
C PHE A 704 25.28 21.61 -44.19
N GLY A 705 24.76 21.90 -45.38
CA GLY A 705 23.55 21.24 -45.89
C GLY A 705 23.91 19.97 -46.66
N PRO A 706 23.00 19.40 -47.46
CA PRO A 706 21.55 19.30 -47.28
C PRO A 706 21.08 17.83 -47.33
N LYS A 707 19.80 17.59 -47.01
CA LYS A 707 19.00 16.35 -47.20
C LYS A 707 19.00 15.34 -46.05
N ASN A 708 18.28 15.68 -44.98
CA ASN A 708 17.05 14.96 -44.61
C ASN A 708 16.42 15.68 -43.40
N SER A 709 15.21 16.17 -43.61
CA SER A 709 14.39 16.88 -42.62
C SER A 709 13.82 15.90 -41.61
N GLY A 710 14.40 15.86 -40.41
CA GLY A 710 13.81 15.27 -39.21
C GLY A 710 14.08 16.18 -38.01
N ILE A 711 13.06 16.49 -37.21
CA ILE A 711 13.22 17.15 -35.91
C ILE A 711 13.67 16.07 -34.92
N TYR A 712 14.90 16.18 -34.42
CA TYR A 712 15.41 15.35 -33.34
C TYR A 712 15.31 16.14 -32.03
N ILE A 713 14.51 15.64 -31.08
CA ILE A 713 14.51 16.13 -29.70
C ILE A 713 15.70 15.47 -29.01
N SER A 714 16.73 16.26 -28.72
CA SER A 714 18.01 15.79 -28.17
C SER A 714 18.02 15.64 -26.64
N LYS A 715 16.85 15.54 -26.00
CA LYS A 715 16.71 15.09 -24.61
C LYS A 715 15.26 14.79 -24.26
N VAL A 716 15.01 13.55 -23.85
CA VAL A 716 14.05 13.23 -22.78
C VAL A 716 14.87 12.60 -21.67
#